data_AF-Q54T73-F1
#
_entry.id   AF-Q54T73-F1
#
_cell.length_a   1.000
_cell.length_b   1.000
_cell.length_c   1.000
_cell.angle_alpha   90.00
_cell.angle_beta   90.00
_cell.angle_gamma   90.00
#
_symmetry.space_group_name_H-M   'P 1'
#
loop_
_entity.id
_entity.type
_entity.pdbx_description
1 polymer ?
#
loop_
_entity_poly.entity_id
_entity_poly.type
_entity_poly.pdbx_seq_one_letter_code
_entity_poly.pdbx_strand_id
1 'polypeptide(L)'
;MNKIIYLFVILLIFGYFNGKIICQNVPPKQHSEAIQLLALTKGPSYNAVCTWLTCAPLNDGSGNYTVTKINLSLLNGIKSAFLDIDFSVFENVTSITLGQGIYPSKLFDSLTKLTSLTVLDIDTFNSTYTDSLLVMPKTMYLIKILNIGTKLGVNFFKSPAYYVSLYNGLPGYELPSTFPIDFPVNEKLNNLDIPVRPGSGFPSNIGSAFKNLNNLELYIQNGKFDSSYTDFNFPTFNVPFYNLTKFSINFMNFDRNINFAYPYQTWPFPSNLINISSNLNTLNIRNNGFNKSITESYLDFSFVKADEFNLVFAGGDNRDYSPLESCNYIRCTTKPCIKLPPNTKFIMNWCYLNISTFDFKNVSAITINNNRLHQTFPVEVFNFNQDKFKININDNNFTGTVPQEFCYLEMGNFYFGNNDFSDVPTCFSCLGTRYFGGYDPTYVSVNPWKGNNFPDYGTTCNTFNFTKQFNYVAKTDGSTILTIYGTDFGWYIKNPLYLRVGVPNKYLIIPVPMGIGRGEQSTGFTNDKFLSFNYTYEEPIITSFSYNSTGTPKLLITGSGFNFIGKNNVTIDGVVYTFSQAYTYQYNGSIYPTVLMNNFPNGNKFTVSINVGGVQSKNVTFDLDSSSGGSSTTAGPTTAGSTTAGSTTSVTSGSGSTIGGSTTSSSQTTSSKSSSTDDSSNHPSSSSILNVSLISFIFLIIASIII
;
A
#
# COMPACT_ATOMS: atom_id res chain seq x y z
N MET A 1 66.38 -17.74 -13.24
CA MET A 1 65.15 -17.70 -12.40
C MET A 1 65.29 -16.82 -11.15
N ASN A 2 66.35 -16.95 -10.33
CA ASN A 2 66.47 -16.19 -9.06
C ASN A 2 66.48 -14.65 -9.19
N LYS A 3 66.99 -14.08 -10.28
CA LYS A 3 67.00 -12.61 -10.47
C LYS A 3 65.59 -12.02 -10.71
N ILE A 4 64.68 -12.75 -11.33
CA ILE A 4 63.32 -12.29 -11.63
C ILE A 4 62.46 -12.30 -10.35
N ILE A 5 62.60 -13.32 -9.51
CA ILE A 5 61.90 -13.41 -8.22
C ILE A 5 62.34 -12.25 -7.30
N TYR A 6 63.64 -11.94 -7.25
CA TYR A 6 64.14 -10.78 -6.49
C TYR A 6 63.55 -9.46 -7.00
N LEU A 7 63.46 -9.27 -8.32
CA LEU A 7 62.86 -8.06 -8.87
C LEU A 7 61.37 -7.95 -8.53
N PHE A 8 60.63 -9.05 -8.55
CA PHE A 8 59.20 -9.08 -8.23
C PHE A 8 58.93 -8.84 -6.74
N VAL A 9 59.77 -9.40 -5.84
CA VAL A 9 59.68 -9.13 -4.40
C VAL A 9 60.04 -7.68 -4.09
N ILE A 10 61.07 -7.12 -4.75
CA ILE A 10 61.40 -5.69 -4.62
C ILE A 10 60.25 -4.81 -5.12
N LEU A 11 59.59 -5.16 -6.24
CA LEU A 11 58.42 -4.43 -6.75
C LEU A 11 57.19 -4.57 -5.85
N LEU A 12 56.96 -5.72 -5.20
CA LEU A 12 55.90 -5.89 -4.21
C LEU A 12 56.19 -5.12 -2.93
N ILE A 13 57.44 -5.10 -2.47
CA ILE A 13 57.87 -4.28 -1.33
C ILE A 13 57.73 -2.81 -1.69
N PHE A 14 58.21 -2.36 -2.86
CA PHE A 14 58.01 -0.99 -3.31
C PHE A 14 56.55 -0.65 -3.55
N GLY A 15 55.71 -1.57 -4.05
CA GLY A 15 54.28 -1.35 -4.20
C GLY A 15 53.55 -1.28 -2.85
N TYR A 16 53.93 -2.12 -1.88
CA TYR A 16 53.35 -2.16 -0.54
C TYR A 16 53.82 -1.00 0.33
N PHE A 17 55.10 -0.60 0.22
CA PHE A 17 55.68 0.53 0.96
C PHE A 17 55.47 1.88 0.27
N ASN A 18 55.44 1.99 -1.07
CA ASN A 18 55.01 3.24 -1.72
C ASN A 18 53.50 3.42 -1.69
N GLY A 19 52.73 2.33 -1.67
CA GLY A 19 51.29 2.38 -1.42
C GLY A 19 50.96 2.82 0.02
N LYS A 20 51.88 2.56 0.97
CA LYS A 20 51.78 3.06 2.34
C LYS A 20 52.53 4.37 2.49
N ILE A 21 51.74 5.44 2.56
CA ILE A 21 52.15 6.75 3.08
C ILE A 21 52.96 7.56 2.06
N ILE A 22 52.40 7.80 0.87
CA ILE A 22 52.52 9.17 0.35
C ILE A 22 51.82 10.02 1.42
N CYS A 23 52.59 10.70 2.27
CA CYS A 23 52.08 11.76 3.12
C CYS A 23 51.36 12.72 2.18
N GLN A 24 50.04 12.58 2.10
CA GLN A 24 49.22 13.40 1.23
C GLN A 24 49.42 14.84 1.70
N ASN A 25 49.91 15.71 0.82
CA ASN A 25 50.15 17.11 1.13
C ASN A 25 48.80 17.80 1.37
N VAL A 26 48.33 17.74 2.62
CA VAL A 26 47.19 18.50 3.10
C VAL A 26 47.69 19.92 3.43
N PRO A 27 46.99 21.00 3.05
CA PRO A 27 47.41 22.36 3.36
C PRO A 27 47.79 22.52 4.84
N PRO A 28 48.91 23.20 5.17
CA PRO A 28 49.49 23.18 6.53
C PRO A 28 48.51 23.55 7.65
N LYS A 29 47.63 24.53 7.43
CA LYS A 29 46.59 24.93 8.39
C LYS A 29 45.57 23.81 8.62
N GLN A 30 45.06 23.23 7.53
CA GLN A 30 44.11 22.11 7.60
C GLN A 30 44.76 20.88 8.24
N HIS A 31 46.03 20.62 7.95
CA HIS A 31 46.80 19.53 8.56
C HIS A 31 46.97 19.72 10.08
N SER A 32 47.31 20.93 10.53
CA SER A 32 47.46 21.25 11.97
C SER A 32 46.16 21.02 12.75
N GLU A 33 45.05 21.58 12.27
CA GLU A 33 43.74 21.42 12.92
C GLU A 33 43.25 19.97 12.86
N ALA A 34 43.52 19.24 11.77
CA ALA A 34 43.20 17.82 11.68
C ALA A 34 43.99 16.97 12.69
N ILE A 35 45.27 17.26 12.90
CA ILE A 35 46.07 16.59 13.94
C ILE A 35 45.51 16.90 15.32
N GLN A 36 45.14 18.15 15.60
CA GLN A 36 44.53 18.51 16.88
C GLN A 36 43.19 17.77 17.10
N LEU A 37 42.36 17.70 16.06
CA LEU A 37 41.09 16.97 16.05
C LEU A 37 41.30 15.49 16.38
N LEU A 38 42.29 14.85 15.76
CA LEU A 38 42.64 13.46 16.01
C LEU A 38 43.27 13.27 17.39
N ALA A 39 44.11 14.19 17.85
CA ALA A 39 44.73 14.12 19.16
C ALA A 39 43.69 14.15 20.29
N LEU A 40 42.65 14.98 20.15
CA LEU A 40 41.56 15.08 21.13
C LEU A 40 40.61 13.87 21.14
N THR A 41 40.42 13.20 19.99
CA THR A 41 39.41 12.14 19.84
C THR A 41 39.99 10.72 19.82
N LYS A 42 41.24 10.57 19.39
CA LYS A 42 41.95 9.30 19.23
C LYS A 42 43.23 9.20 20.07
N GLY A 43 43.79 10.32 20.51
CA GLY A 43 45.02 10.39 21.30
C GLY A 43 46.22 10.94 20.51
N PRO A 44 47.34 11.27 21.19
CA PRO A 44 48.44 12.05 20.62
C PRO A 44 49.25 11.33 19.53
N SER A 45 49.16 10.01 19.42
CA SER A 45 49.90 9.21 18.43
C SER A 45 49.29 9.23 17.02
N TYR A 46 48.17 9.92 16.82
CA TYR A 46 47.40 9.91 15.58
C TYR A 46 47.73 11.14 14.71
N ASN A 47 48.87 11.10 14.01
CA ASN A 47 49.33 12.19 13.15
C ASN A 47 49.02 11.99 11.64
N ALA A 48 48.64 10.79 11.22
CA ALA A 48 48.35 10.47 9.83
C ALA A 48 46.92 10.90 9.42
N VAL A 49 46.74 12.20 9.12
CA VAL A 49 45.43 12.83 8.86
C VAL A 49 44.53 11.99 7.94
N CYS A 50 44.98 11.68 6.72
CA CYS A 50 44.19 10.98 5.71
C CYS A 50 44.07 9.46 5.92
N THR A 51 44.66 8.93 7.00
CA THR A 51 44.39 7.56 7.47
C THR A 51 43.14 7.49 8.33
N TRP A 52 42.83 8.57 9.06
CA TRP A 52 41.74 8.63 10.03
C TRP A 52 40.57 9.50 9.58
N LEU A 53 40.83 10.45 8.68
CA LEU A 53 39.84 11.26 7.98
C LEU A 53 39.83 10.88 6.49
N THR A 54 38.72 11.12 5.80
CA THR A 54 38.69 10.92 4.34
C THR A 54 39.24 12.15 3.64
N CYS A 55 40.27 11.98 2.83
CA CYS A 55 40.82 13.03 1.98
C CYS A 55 40.56 12.74 0.50
N ALA A 56 40.49 13.78 -0.31
CA ALA A 56 40.47 13.68 -1.77
C ALA A 56 41.48 14.65 -2.40
N PRO A 57 41.99 14.36 -3.61
CA PRO A 57 42.81 15.32 -4.34
C PRO A 57 42.07 16.64 -4.55
N LEU A 58 42.78 17.76 -4.38
CA LEU A 58 42.31 19.06 -4.80
C LEU A 58 42.41 19.14 -6.34
N ASN A 59 41.30 19.45 -7.01
CA ASN A 59 41.24 19.60 -8.46
C ASN A 59 41.80 20.97 -8.92
N ASP A 60 42.87 21.44 -8.28
CA ASP A 60 43.52 22.74 -8.54
C ASP A 60 44.91 22.57 -9.21
N GLY A 61 45.32 21.33 -9.50
CA GLY A 61 46.60 21.01 -10.12
C GLY A 61 47.80 21.05 -9.15
N SER A 62 47.60 21.38 -7.87
CA SER A 62 48.68 21.45 -6.88
C SER A 62 49.22 20.08 -6.46
N GLY A 63 48.47 19.00 -6.73
CA GLY A 63 48.73 17.67 -6.20
C GLY A 63 48.45 17.55 -4.69
N ASN A 64 47.91 18.60 -4.07
CA ASN A 64 47.52 18.58 -2.67
C ASN A 64 46.21 17.80 -2.48
N TYR A 65 45.98 17.40 -1.24
CA TYR A 65 44.75 16.75 -0.81
C TYR A 65 44.00 17.66 0.15
N THR A 66 42.70 17.46 0.26
CA THR A 66 41.87 18.14 1.24
C THR A 66 40.99 17.16 1.99
N VAL A 67 40.70 17.45 3.26
CA VAL A 67 39.77 16.67 4.07
C VAL A 67 38.36 16.88 3.52
N THR A 68 37.73 15.80 3.04
CA THR A 68 36.38 15.81 2.47
C THR A 68 35.34 15.17 3.36
N LYS A 69 35.72 14.29 4.29
CA LYS A 69 34.82 13.76 5.33
C LYS A 69 35.52 13.64 6.67
N ILE A 70 34.84 14.10 7.72
CA ILE A 70 35.24 13.95 9.11
C ILE A 70 34.28 12.96 9.75
N ASN A 71 34.77 11.79 10.16
CA ASN A 71 33.97 10.81 10.89
C ASN A 71 34.73 10.39 12.14
N LEU A 72 34.29 10.91 13.29
CA LEU A 72 35.01 10.77 14.56
C LEU A 72 34.17 9.99 15.56
N SER A 73 34.85 9.12 16.28
CA SER A 73 34.36 8.41 17.45
C SER A 73 35.47 8.43 18.50
N LEU A 74 35.12 8.42 19.77
CA LEU A 74 36.12 8.33 20.83
C LEU A 74 36.80 6.96 20.81
N LEU A 75 38.12 6.94 20.96
CA LEU A 75 38.87 5.70 21.15
C LEU A 75 38.71 5.20 22.59
N ASN A 76 38.83 3.89 22.80
CA ASN A 76 38.68 3.26 24.12
C ASN A 76 39.52 3.98 25.18
N GLY A 77 38.85 4.43 26.25
CA GLY A 77 39.47 5.15 27.37
C GLY A 77 39.20 6.67 27.38
N ILE A 78 38.92 7.29 26.24
CA ILE A 78 38.50 8.70 26.20
C ILE A 78 37.00 8.76 26.46
N LYS A 79 36.60 9.43 27.55
CA LYS A 79 35.18 9.57 27.95
C LYS A 79 34.46 10.70 27.21
N SER A 80 35.18 11.79 26.94
CA SER A 80 34.64 12.99 26.30
C SER A 80 35.75 13.77 25.61
N ALA A 81 35.44 14.41 24.48
CA ALA A 81 36.32 15.35 23.80
C ALA A 81 35.59 16.65 23.51
N PHE A 82 36.13 17.78 23.95
CA PHE A 82 35.63 19.11 23.65
C PHE A 82 36.44 19.71 22.49
N LEU A 83 35.79 19.92 21.36
CA LEU A 83 36.46 20.39 20.15
C LEU A 83 36.33 21.91 20.04
N ASP A 84 37.36 22.61 20.51
CA ASP A 84 37.51 24.06 20.33
C ASP A 84 38.32 24.40 19.07
N ILE A 85 37.95 23.78 17.95
CA ILE A 85 38.64 23.85 16.66
C ILE A 85 37.84 24.74 15.70
N ASP A 86 38.54 25.55 14.91
CA ASP A 86 37.92 26.29 13.80
C ASP A 86 37.68 25.34 12.62
N PHE A 87 36.45 24.83 12.50
CA PHE A 87 36.11 23.92 11.41
C PHE A 87 36.23 24.59 10.04
N SER A 88 36.27 25.93 9.94
CA SER A 88 36.30 26.63 8.66
C SER A 88 37.56 26.36 7.82
N VAL A 89 38.61 25.77 8.41
CA VAL A 89 39.78 25.29 7.66
C VAL A 89 39.48 24.08 6.76
N PHE A 90 38.34 23.41 6.98
CA PHE A 90 37.89 22.25 6.22
C PHE A 90 36.92 22.67 5.10
N GLU A 91 37.29 23.67 4.29
CA GLU A 91 36.40 24.30 3.29
C GLU A 91 35.70 23.32 2.34
N ASN A 92 36.41 22.24 1.96
CA ASN A 92 35.93 21.20 1.04
C ASN A 92 35.26 20.01 1.76
N VAL A 93 35.01 20.10 3.07
CA VAL A 93 34.34 19.04 3.82
C VAL A 93 32.90 18.90 3.34
N THR A 94 32.53 17.70 2.95
CA THR A 94 31.19 17.34 2.49
C THR A 94 30.36 16.66 3.57
N SER A 95 31.01 16.03 4.56
CA SER A 95 30.32 15.32 5.64
C SER A 95 31.08 15.45 6.96
N ILE A 96 30.36 15.77 8.02
CA ILE A 96 30.86 15.76 9.40
C ILE A 96 29.97 14.84 10.23
N THR A 97 30.55 13.77 10.76
CA THR A 97 29.92 12.83 11.68
C THR A 97 30.71 12.80 12.99
N LEU A 98 30.07 13.16 14.10
CA LEU A 98 30.68 13.21 15.43
C LEU A 98 29.90 12.28 16.37
N GLY A 99 30.54 11.18 16.79
CA GLY A 99 29.95 10.20 17.68
C GLY A 99 29.81 10.68 19.13
N GLN A 100 29.28 9.79 19.95
CA GLN A 100 28.99 10.04 21.37
C GLN A 100 30.20 10.58 22.14
N GLY A 101 29.95 11.57 22.99
CA GLY A 101 30.95 12.21 23.86
C GLY A 101 31.85 13.24 23.17
N ILE A 102 31.64 13.54 21.89
CA ILE A 102 32.36 14.60 21.17
C ILE A 102 31.49 15.86 21.12
N TYR A 103 31.98 16.97 21.68
CA TYR A 103 31.25 18.23 21.83
C TYR A 103 31.92 19.35 21.02
N PRO A 104 31.38 19.71 19.84
CA PRO A 104 31.96 20.77 19.02
C PRO A 104 31.49 22.16 19.47
N SER A 105 32.35 22.96 20.12
CA SER A 105 31.96 24.27 20.67
C SER A 105 31.74 25.33 19.59
N LYS A 106 32.60 25.36 18.55
CA LYS A 106 32.65 26.40 17.50
C LYS A 106 32.06 25.99 16.15
N LEU A 107 31.55 24.77 16.01
CA LEU A 107 31.15 24.24 14.70
C LEU A 107 30.06 25.08 14.03
N PHE A 108 29.05 25.52 14.78
CA PHE A 108 27.95 26.32 14.22
C PHE A 108 28.42 27.70 13.73
N ASP A 109 29.45 28.29 14.35
CA ASP A 109 30.05 29.54 13.91
C ASP A 109 30.84 29.36 12.60
N SER A 110 31.42 28.17 12.38
CA SER A 110 32.16 27.83 11.16
C SER A 110 31.27 27.41 9.99
N LEU A 111 30.00 27.03 10.21
CA LEU A 111 29.11 26.47 9.16
C LEU A 111 29.00 27.36 7.93
N THR A 112 29.00 28.68 8.09
CA THR A 112 28.90 29.65 6.99
C THR A 112 30.03 29.54 5.96
N LYS A 113 31.19 29.03 6.37
CA LYS A 113 32.39 28.86 5.54
C LYS A 113 32.52 27.45 4.95
N LEU A 114 31.73 26.49 5.43
CA LEU A 114 31.75 25.10 4.96
C LEU A 114 30.88 24.91 3.72
N THR A 115 31.21 25.61 2.64
CA THR A 115 30.35 25.71 1.45
C THR A 115 30.07 24.38 0.74
N SER A 116 30.91 23.36 0.94
CA SER A 116 30.72 22.02 0.38
C SER A 116 29.95 21.05 1.30
N LEU A 117 29.61 21.44 2.53
CA LEU A 117 29.03 20.54 3.53
C LEU A 117 27.59 20.15 3.18
N THR A 118 27.37 18.86 2.93
CA THR A 118 26.07 18.28 2.60
C THR A 118 25.46 17.49 3.76
N VAL A 119 26.27 16.91 4.65
CA VAL A 119 25.81 16.07 5.77
C VAL A 119 26.43 16.52 7.08
N LEU A 120 25.59 16.79 8.07
CA LEU A 120 25.97 17.04 9.46
C LEU A 120 25.26 16.04 10.37
N ASP A 121 26.00 15.11 10.98
CA ASP A 121 25.47 14.11 11.92
C ASP A 121 26.23 14.19 13.25
N ILE A 122 25.59 14.71 14.30
CA ILE A 122 26.21 14.92 15.60
C ILE A 122 25.44 14.13 16.65
N ASP A 123 26.14 13.36 17.48
CA ASP A 123 25.51 12.70 18.60
C ASP A 123 25.00 13.69 19.64
N THR A 124 25.84 14.62 20.10
CA THR A 124 25.44 15.61 21.12
C THR A 124 25.91 17.02 20.78
N PHE A 125 24.99 17.98 20.75
CA PHE A 125 25.28 19.40 20.58
C PHE A 125 24.62 20.23 21.68
N ASN A 126 25.44 20.82 22.56
CA ASN A 126 24.99 21.57 23.73
C ASN A 126 25.65 22.96 23.85
N SER A 127 26.16 23.48 22.73
CA SER A 127 26.86 24.77 22.69
C SER A 127 25.90 25.88 22.29
N THR A 128 26.03 27.05 22.89
CA THR A 128 25.32 28.25 22.44
C THR A 128 25.93 28.75 21.14
N TYR A 129 25.11 29.24 20.21
CA TYR A 129 25.56 29.89 18.99
C TYR A 129 24.73 31.17 18.76
N THR A 130 25.24 32.08 17.93
CA THR A 130 24.52 33.32 17.61
C THR A 130 23.61 33.11 16.40
N ASP A 131 22.30 32.93 16.62
CA ASP A 131 21.36 32.62 15.53
C ASP A 131 21.35 33.68 14.42
N SER A 132 21.50 34.96 14.75
CA SER A 132 21.57 36.04 13.74
C SER A 132 22.75 35.94 12.78
N LEU A 133 23.82 35.21 13.15
CA LEU A 133 25.01 34.98 12.33
C LEU A 133 25.00 33.61 11.64
N LEU A 134 24.06 32.73 11.97
CA LEU A 134 23.98 31.39 11.41
C LEU A 134 23.49 31.45 9.95
N VAL A 135 24.37 31.07 9.02
CA VAL A 135 24.03 30.83 7.60
C VAL A 135 24.43 29.41 7.24
N MET A 136 23.46 28.56 6.98
CA MET A 136 23.70 27.18 6.58
C MET A 136 24.25 27.10 5.15
N PRO A 137 25.17 26.17 4.84
CA PRO A 137 25.66 25.94 3.48
C PRO A 137 24.53 25.68 2.50
N LYS A 138 24.61 26.26 1.29
CA LYS A 138 23.61 26.04 0.21
C LYS A 138 23.49 24.58 -0.22
N THR A 139 24.55 23.81 0.00
CA THR A 139 24.73 22.39 -0.29
C THR A 139 24.20 21.47 0.80
N MET A 140 23.83 22.01 1.97
CA MET A 140 23.33 21.22 3.09
C MET A 140 22.11 20.40 2.66
N TYR A 141 22.17 19.09 2.89
CA TYR A 141 21.13 18.13 2.55
C TYR A 141 20.54 17.48 3.80
N LEU A 142 21.40 17.01 4.72
CA LEU A 142 21.02 16.29 5.94
C LEU A 142 21.62 16.96 7.17
N ILE A 143 20.77 17.32 8.14
CA ILE A 143 21.18 17.69 9.51
C ILE A 143 20.57 16.67 10.47
N LYS A 144 21.40 16.02 11.26
CA LYS A 144 20.99 15.06 12.29
C LYS A 144 21.71 15.39 13.59
N ILE A 145 20.94 15.57 14.66
CA ILE A 145 21.49 15.78 16.01
C ILE A 145 20.72 14.88 16.97
N LEU A 146 21.40 13.87 17.53
CA LEU A 146 20.74 12.91 18.41
C LEU A 146 20.30 13.57 19.73
N ASN A 147 21.19 14.31 20.38
CA ASN A 147 20.94 15.02 21.63
C ASN A 147 21.26 16.51 21.47
N ILE A 148 20.25 17.36 21.51
CA ILE A 148 20.41 18.80 21.34
C ILE A 148 20.04 19.53 22.62
N GLY A 149 20.93 20.36 23.17
CA GLY A 149 20.73 21.10 24.42
C GLY A 149 20.79 22.62 24.28
N THR A 150 20.66 23.12 23.06
CA THR A 150 20.77 24.55 22.76
C THR A 150 19.47 25.08 22.17
N LYS A 151 19.25 26.39 22.33
CA LYS A 151 18.14 27.10 21.71
C LYS A 151 18.36 27.19 20.20
N LEU A 152 17.41 26.65 19.44
CA LEU A 152 17.36 26.82 17.99
C LEU A 152 16.56 28.07 17.66
N GLY A 153 17.20 29.03 17.01
CA GLY A 153 16.52 30.21 16.50
C GLY A 153 15.94 30.00 15.10
N VAL A 154 15.38 31.07 14.53
CA VAL A 154 14.68 31.03 13.24
C VAL A 154 15.65 30.80 12.08
N ASN A 155 16.89 31.28 12.16
CA ASN A 155 17.84 31.15 11.05
C ASN A 155 18.33 29.71 10.87
N PHE A 156 18.32 28.88 11.92
CA PHE A 156 18.55 27.43 11.78
C PHE A 156 17.56 26.80 10.79
N PHE A 157 16.28 27.17 10.85
CA PHE A 157 15.23 26.62 9.99
C PHE A 157 15.18 27.24 8.58
N LYS A 158 15.93 28.32 8.33
CA LYS A 158 16.19 28.83 6.97
C LYS A 158 17.19 27.96 6.19
N SER A 159 17.70 26.90 6.82
CA SER A 159 18.57 25.92 6.19
C SER A 159 17.98 25.39 4.88
N PRO A 160 18.78 25.21 3.82
CA PRO A 160 18.34 24.55 2.60
C PRO A 160 18.29 23.02 2.72
N ALA A 161 18.51 22.47 3.93
CA ALA A 161 18.48 21.03 4.19
C ALA A 161 17.15 20.41 3.75
N TYR A 162 17.26 19.25 3.09
CA TYR A 162 16.12 18.43 2.70
C TYR A 162 15.58 17.63 3.89
N TYR A 163 16.47 17.19 4.79
CA TYR A 163 16.14 16.38 5.96
C TYR A 163 16.77 16.99 7.22
N VAL A 164 15.96 17.28 8.24
CA VAL A 164 16.40 17.72 9.57
C VAL A 164 15.83 16.78 10.61
N SER A 165 16.69 16.14 11.40
CA SER A 165 16.27 15.24 12.46
C SER A 165 16.97 15.55 13.77
N LEU A 166 16.16 15.98 14.72
CA LEU A 166 16.52 16.27 16.08
C LEU A 166 15.77 15.22 16.92
N TYR A 167 16.49 14.38 17.66
CA TYR A 167 15.86 13.22 18.31
C TYR A 167 15.50 13.48 19.77
N ASN A 168 16.43 14.02 20.55
CA ASN A 168 16.29 14.18 22.00
C ASN A 168 16.68 15.61 22.42
N GLY A 169 15.76 16.33 23.05
CA GLY A 169 16.01 17.66 23.62
C GLY A 169 16.61 17.56 25.03
N LEU A 170 17.86 17.97 25.22
CA LEU A 170 18.50 18.11 26.53
C LEU A 170 18.06 19.43 27.22
N PRO A 171 18.33 19.61 28.52
CA PRO A 171 18.10 20.90 29.19
C PRO A 171 18.80 22.03 28.43
N GLY A 172 18.09 23.15 28.21
CA GLY A 172 18.55 24.28 27.39
C GLY A 172 18.06 24.25 25.93
N TYR A 173 17.48 23.13 25.48
CA TYR A 173 16.83 23.06 24.18
C TYR A 173 15.53 23.86 24.15
N GLU A 174 15.44 24.78 23.20
CA GLU A 174 14.25 25.58 22.92
C GLU A 174 14.06 25.72 21.40
N LEU A 175 12.80 25.72 20.97
CA LEU A 175 12.36 26.06 19.63
C LEU A 175 11.88 27.52 19.59
N PRO A 176 11.83 28.16 18.41
CA PRO A 176 11.12 29.42 18.28
C PRO A 176 9.63 29.20 18.62
N SER A 177 9.06 30.10 19.43
CA SER A 177 7.64 30.03 19.80
C SER A 177 6.70 30.33 18.62
N THR A 178 7.18 31.09 17.63
CA THR A 178 6.52 31.36 16.35
C THR A 178 7.57 31.62 15.27
N PHE A 179 7.22 31.35 14.01
CA PHE A 179 7.98 31.87 12.88
C PHE A 179 7.48 33.28 12.52
N PRO A 180 8.38 34.24 12.19
CA PRO A 180 8.00 35.55 11.68
C PRO A 180 7.11 35.46 10.44
N ILE A 181 6.24 36.45 10.22
CA ILE A 181 5.34 36.49 9.05
C ILE A 181 6.12 36.55 7.74
N ASP A 182 7.29 37.19 7.77
CA ASP A 182 8.24 37.34 6.66
C ASP A 182 9.25 36.18 6.59
N PHE A 183 9.06 35.10 7.35
CA PHE A 183 9.91 33.91 7.25
C PHE A 183 9.86 33.36 5.82
N PRO A 184 11.01 33.25 5.12
CA PRO A 184 11.02 32.74 3.76
C PRO A 184 10.54 31.29 3.78
N VAL A 185 9.56 30.97 2.93
CA VAL A 185 9.05 29.60 2.81
C VAL A 185 10.22 28.68 2.49
N ASN A 186 10.48 27.70 3.36
CA ASN A 186 11.50 26.71 3.07
C ASN A 186 10.93 25.70 2.06
N GLU A 187 11.28 25.89 0.80
CA GLU A 187 10.79 25.04 -0.28
C GLU A 187 11.54 23.69 -0.38
N LYS A 188 12.65 23.52 0.36
CA LYS A 188 13.50 22.32 0.27
C LYS A 188 13.24 21.30 1.38
N LEU A 189 12.90 21.75 2.57
CA LEU A 189 12.71 20.87 3.73
C LEU A 189 11.53 19.92 3.52
N ASN A 190 11.84 18.63 3.39
CA ASN A 190 10.87 17.58 3.13
C ASN A 190 10.54 16.74 4.36
N ASN A 191 11.57 16.51 5.20
CA ASN A 191 11.50 15.69 6.40
C ASN A 191 11.97 16.50 7.62
N LEU A 192 11.17 16.49 8.66
CA LEU A 192 11.45 17.19 9.90
C LEU A 192 11.11 16.31 11.09
N ASP A 193 12.12 15.92 11.86
CA ASP A 193 11.95 15.26 13.14
C ASP A 193 12.39 16.21 14.27
N ILE A 194 11.52 16.44 15.26
CA ILE A 194 11.72 17.46 16.31
C ILE A 194 11.39 16.88 17.69
N PRO A 195 12.25 17.06 18.71
CA PRO A 195 11.87 16.76 20.08
C PRO A 195 11.00 17.88 20.65
N VAL A 196 10.06 17.50 21.50
CA VAL A 196 9.22 18.44 22.26
C VAL A 196 9.34 18.08 23.72
N ARG A 197 9.73 19.04 24.55
CA ARG A 197 9.97 18.83 25.98
C ARG A 197 9.35 19.95 26.82
N PRO A 198 9.24 19.78 28.14
CA PRO A 198 8.90 20.88 29.03
C PRO A 198 9.79 22.10 28.78
N GLY A 199 9.15 23.25 28.53
CA GLY A 199 9.82 24.53 28.30
C GLY A 199 10.37 24.77 26.89
N SER A 200 10.41 23.78 25.99
CA SER A 200 11.01 24.01 24.65
C SER A 200 10.18 24.93 23.76
N GLY A 201 8.87 25.07 24.04
CA GLY A 201 7.92 25.68 23.11
C GLY A 201 7.68 24.81 21.86
N PHE A 202 6.72 25.22 21.03
CA PHE A 202 6.49 24.66 19.70
C PHE A 202 5.80 25.71 18.81
N PRO A 203 6.30 26.00 17.59
CA PRO A 203 5.75 27.04 16.74
C PRO A 203 4.39 26.66 16.16
N SER A 204 3.31 27.28 16.64
CA SER A 204 1.95 26.95 16.21
C SER A 204 1.65 27.25 14.73
N ASN A 205 2.47 28.08 14.09
CA ASN A 205 2.38 28.43 12.66
C ASN A 205 3.38 27.67 11.77
N ILE A 206 3.96 26.57 12.25
CA ILE A 206 4.94 25.75 11.52
C ILE A 206 4.47 25.32 10.12
N GLY A 207 3.17 25.05 9.93
CA GLY A 207 2.61 24.68 8.62
C GLY A 207 2.74 25.77 7.56
N SER A 208 2.78 27.04 7.97
CA SER A 208 3.01 28.18 7.06
C SER A 208 4.48 28.32 6.66
N ALA A 209 5.41 27.98 7.56
CA ALA A 209 6.85 28.09 7.35
C ALA A 209 7.38 26.99 6.42
N PHE A 210 6.81 25.78 6.48
CA PHE A 210 7.29 24.60 5.76
C PHE A 210 6.23 24.02 4.82
N LYS A 211 5.86 24.78 3.78
CA LYS A 211 4.81 24.39 2.82
C LYS A 211 5.12 23.10 2.05
N ASN A 212 6.39 22.75 1.88
CA ASN A 212 6.85 21.55 1.16
C ASN A 212 7.19 20.36 2.08
N LEU A 213 6.86 20.47 3.38
CA LEU A 213 7.08 19.39 4.32
C LEU A 213 6.14 18.22 4.02
N ASN A 214 6.70 17.06 3.72
CA ASN A 214 5.95 15.82 3.47
C ASN A 214 5.90 14.95 4.73
N ASN A 215 6.97 14.95 5.54
CA ASN A 215 7.11 14.08 6.70
C ASN A 215 7.42 14.92 7.94
N LEU A 216 6.57 14.81 8.97
CA LEU A 216 6.80 15.41 10.29
C LEU A 216 6.79 14.32 11.36
N GLU A 217 7.83 14.25 12.17
CA GLU A 217 7.89 13.37 13.34
C GLU A 217 8.16 14.20 14.61
N LEU A 218 7.33 13.99 15.63
CA LEU A 218 7.50 14.63 16.94
C LEU A 218 7.95 13.62 17.97
N TYR A 219 9.08 13.87 18.62
CA TYR A 219 9.57 13.09 19.76
C TYR A 219 9.17 13.80 21.07
N ILE A 220 8.01 13.44 21.61
CA ILE A 220 7.44 14.11 22.79
C ILE A 220 8.06 13.50 24.05
N GLN A 221 8.92 14.24 24.74
CA GLN A 221 9.46 13.86 26.05
C GLN A 221 8.39 13.99 27.13
N ASN A 222 7.59 12.96 27.28
CA ASN A 222 6.51 12.92 28.26
C ASN A 222 6.82 12.08 29.50
N GLY A 223 7.94 11.35 29.54
CA GLY A 223 8.40 10.70 30.76
C GLY A 223 8.93 11.70 31.79
N LYS A 224 8.47 11.60 33.03
CA LYS A 224 8.93 12.43 34.15
C LYS A 224 10.19 11.85 34.77
N PHE A 225 11.26 11.75 33.96
CA PHE A 225 12.52 11.09 34.35
C PHE A 225 13.39 11.94 35.28
N ASP A 226 13.27 13.26 35.19
CA ASP A 226 14.03 14.20 36.00
C ASP A 226 13.10 14.98 36.95
N SER A 227 13.63 15.41 38.09
CA SER A 227 12.89 16.20 39.09
C SER A 227 12.58 17.63 38.63
N SER A 228 13.16 18.07 37.51
CA SER A 228 12.89 19.37 36.88
C SER A 228 11.73 19.32 35.87
N TYR A 229 11.15 18.14 35.64
CA TYR A 229 10.06 17.96 34.71
C TYR A 229 8.85 18.76 35.17
N THR A 230 8.34 19.61 34.28
CA THR A 230 7.10 20.35 34.47
C THR A 230 6.11 19.94 33.39
N ASP A 231 4.85 19.80 33.76
CA ASP A 231 3.81 19.47 32.80
C ASP A 231 3.69 20.60 31.76
N PHE A 232 3.55 20.23 30.49
CA PHE A 232 3.45 21.19 29.37
C PHE A 232 2.26 20.89 28.46
N ASN A 233 1.88 21.84 27.62
CA ASN A 233 0.78 21.66 26.66
C ASN A 233 1.25 20.87 25.43
N PHE A 234 0.40 19.97 24.93
CA PHE A 234 0.65 19.30 23.66
C PHE A 234 0.76 20.34 22.52
N PRO A 235 1.66 20.15 21.53
CA PRO A 235 1.80 21.03 20.36
C PRO A 235 0.47 21.33 19.66
N THR A 236 0.26 22.58 19.26
CA THR A 236 -0.91 23.00 18.47
C THR A 236 -0.52 23.37 17.04
N PHE A 237 -1.44 23.13 16.10
CA PHE A 237 -1.28 23.47 14.68
C PHE A 237 -2.39 24.45 14.28
N ASN A 238 -2.08 25.74 14.26
CA ASN A 238 -3.04 26.78 13.89
C ASN A 238 -3.15 26.96 12.37
N VAL A 239 -2.13 26.51 11.63
CA VAL A 239 -2.09 26.55 10.17
C VAL A 239 -1.85 25.13 9.66
N PRO A 240 -2.73 24.58 8.78
CA PRO A 240 -2.55 23.26 8.22
C PRO A 240 -1.32 23.19 7.31
N PHE A 241 -0.74 22.00 7.17
CA PHE A 241 0.32 21.75 6.21
C PHE A 241 -0.27 21.39 4.85
N TYR A 242 0.24 22.06 3.80
CA TYR A 242 -0.27 21.86 2.44
C TYR A 242 0.13 20.50 1.85
N ASN A 243 1.38 20.08 2.06
CA ASN A 243 1.94 18.86 1.43
C ASN A 243 2.21 17.71 2.41
N LEU A 244 1.83 17.81 3.69
CA LEU A 244 2.16 16.79 4.68
C LEU A 244 1.40 15.49 4.42
N THR A 245 2.14 14.46 4.02
CA THR A 245 1.60 13.12 3.73
C THR A 245 1.85 12.13 4.87
N LYS A 246 2.84 12.36 5.74
CA LYS A 246 3.13 11.52 6.89
C LYS A 246 3.31 12.37 8.15
N PHE A 247 2.59 11.99 9.19
CA PHE A 247 2.73 12.58 10.51
C PHE A 247 2.93 11.49 11.56
N SER A 248 3.99 11.61 12.35
CA SER A 248 4.35 10.67 13.40
C SER A 248 4.47 11.37 14.75
N ILE A 249 3.90 10.78 15.79
CA ILE A 249 4.04 11.22 17.18
C ILE A 249 4.65 10.06 17.95
N ASN A 250 5.79 10.29 18.56
CA ASN A 250 6.52 9.31 19.34
C ASN A 250 6.68 9.81 20.78
N PHE A 251 5.90 9.24 21.69
CA PHE A 251 6.02 9.56 23.11
C PHE A 251 7.24 8.85 23.71
N MET A 252 8.17 9.63 24.25
CA MET A 252 9.38 9.16 24.90
C MET A 252 9.15 9.04 26.42
N ASN A 253 8.35 8.06 26.81
CA ASN A 253 7.99 7.78 28.21
C ASN A 253 8.71 6.57 28.82
N PHE A 254 9.67 5.98 28.11
CA PHE A 254 10.46 4.85 28.59
C PHE A 254 11.94 5.23 28.73
N ASP A 255 12.54 4.90 29.88
CA ASP A 255 13.99 4.80 30.00
C ASP A 255 14.36 3.34 29.72
N ARG A 256 15.18 3.11 28.69
CA ARG A 256 15.61 1.76 28.31
C ARG A 256 16.35 1.01 29.41
N ASN A 257 16.86 1.72 30.43
CA ASN A 257 17.69 1.13 31.47
C ASN A 257 16.91 0.75 32.74
N ILE A 258 15.64 1.15 32.88
CA ILE A 258 14.97 1.09 34.18
C ILE A 258 13.64 0.35 34.06
N ASN A 259 13.52 -0.76 34.77
CA ASN A 259 12.36 -1.66 34.85
C ASN A 259 11.09 -1.05 35.47
N PHE A 260 11.03 0.28 35.66
CA PHE A 260 9.95 0.93 36.39
C PHE A 260 9.14 1.85 35.47
N ALA A 261 7.83 1.78 35.63
CA ALA A 261 6.88 2.72 35.05
C ALA A 261 7.12 4.10 35.69
N TYR A 262 7.96 4.92 35.06
CA TYR A 262 8.00 6.33 35.41
C TYR A 262 6.62 6.94 35.19
N PRO A 263 6.17 7.85 36.07
CA PRO A 263 5.01 8.65 35.73
C PRO A 263 5.30 9.40 34.43
N TYR A 264 4.32 9.45 33.54
CA TYR A 264 4.41 10.21 32.30
C TYR A 264 3.23 11.14 32.20
N GLN A 265 3.46 12.28 31.54
CA GLN A 265 2.39 13.18 31.18
C GLN A 265 1.60 12.59 30.02
N THR A 266 0.30 12.86 30.05
CA THR A 266 -0.64 12.48 29.01
C THR A 266 -1.59 13.62 28.69
N TRP A 267 -2.12 13.63 27.47
CA TRP A 267 -2.99 14.67 26.95
C TRP A 267 -4.32 14.11 26.43
N PRO A 268 -5.38 14.92 26.34
CA PRO A 268 -6.49 14.60 25.45
C PRO A 268 -6.00 14.54 23.99
N PHE A 269 -6.66 13.74 23.15
CA PHE A 269 -6.40 13.78 21.72
C PHE A 269 -6.78 15.18 21.18
N PRO A 270 -5.86 15.90 20.53
CA PRO A 270 -6.10 17.30 20.20
C PRO A 270 -6.98 17.42 18.94
N SER A 271 -8.07 18.19 19.04
CA SER A 271 -9.05 18.34 17.96
C SER A 271 -8.47 19.02 16.71
N ASN A 272 -7.41 19.81 16.83
CA ASN A 272 -6.71 20.39 15.68
C ASN A 272 -5.86 19.39 14.88
N LEU A 273 -5.57 18.20 15.42
CA LEU A 273 -4.88 17.14 14.67
C LEU A 273 -5.70 16.69 13.46
N ILE A 274 -7.02 16.73 13.60
CA ILE A 274 -8.02 16.44 12.57
C ILE A 274 -7.92 17.43 11.40
N ASN A 275 -7.19 18.54 11.53
CA ASN A 275 -7.01 19.49 10.42
C ASN A 275 -5.53 19.66 10.04
N ILE A 276 -4.64 18.75 10.45
CA ILE A 276 -3.20 18.94 10.20
C ILE A 276 -2.88 18.93 8.70
N SER A 277 -3.52 18.06 7.91
CA SER A 277 -3.47 18.08 6.46
C SER A 277 -4.58 17.21 5.86
N SER A 278 -5.21 17.66 4.77
CA SER A 278 -6.13 16.84 3.99
C SER A 278 -5.43 15.77 3.15
N ASN A 279 -4.11 15.90 2.96
CA ASN A 279 -3.27 15.03 2.13
C ASN A 279 -2.54 13.97 2.96
N LEU A 280 -2.98 13.74 4.20
CA LEU A 280 -2.30 12.82 5.12
C LEU A 280 -2.54 11.37 4.67
N ASN A 281 -1.49 10.68 4.21
CA ASN A 281 -1.51 9.27 3.84
C ASN A 281 -1.12 8.37 5.02
N THR A 282 -0.45 8.89 6.05
CA THR A 282 -0.02 8.11 7.21
C THR A 282 -0.07 8.94 8.49
N LEU A 283 -0.78 8.42 9.49
CA LEU A 283 -0.72 8.88 10.88
C LEU A 283 -0.12 7.77 11.75
N ASN A 284 1.01 8.03 12.40
CA ASN A 284 1.66 7.08 13.29
C ASN A 284 1.72 7.62 14.72
N ILE A 285 1.16 6.90 15.68
CA ILE A 285 1.18 7.26 17.09
C ILE A 285 1.86 6.14 17.85
N ARG A 286 2.99 6.46 18.49
CA ARG A 286 3.83 5.51 19.21
C ARG A 286 3.85 5.77 20.71
N ASN A 287 3.82 4.69 21.49
CA ASN A 287 3.88 4.67 22.95
C ASN A 287 2.71 5.40 23.63
N ASN A 288 2.84 5.70 24.93
CA ASN A 288 1.77 6.31 25.72
C ASN A 288 1.93 7.81 25.82
N GLY A 289 0.85 8.54 25.53
CA GLY A 289 0.82 9.98 25.71
C GLY A 289 -0.56 10.61 25.55
N PHE A 290 -1.55 9.92 25.00
CA PHE A 290 -2.94 10.35 25.14
C PHE A 290 -3.58 9.65 26.34
N ASN A 291 -4.42 10.29 27.17
CA ASN A 291 -5.09 9.66 28.34
C ASN A 291 -6.61 9.61 28.28
N LYS A 292 -7.23 10.54 27.55
CA LYS A 292 -8.59 10.93 27.91
C LYS A 292 -9.58 10.02 27.23
N SER A 293 -10.65 9.68 27.97
CA SER A 293 -11.89 9.32 27.32
C SER A 293 -12.19 10.41 26.32
N ILE A 294 -12.33 10.09 25.05
CA ILE A 294 -12.73 11.09 24.06
C ILE A 294 -14.11 11.57 24.53
N THR A 295 -14.14 12.74 25.19
CA THR A 295 -15.39 13.36 25.67
C THR A 295 -16.15 13.94 24.49
N GLU A 296 -15.42 14.27 23.42
CA GLU A 296 -15.97 14.46 22.09
C GLU A 296 -16.42 13.11 21.53
N SER A 297 -17.50 13.08 20.77
CA SER A 297 -18.22 11.84 20.46
C SER A 297 -17.40 10.77 19.74
N TYR A 298 -16.29 11.13 19.05
CA TYR A 298 -15.39 10.23 18.31
C TYR A 298 -14.21 10.99 17.66
N LEU A 299 -13.15 10.29 17.21
CA LEU A 299 -12.12 10.83 16.30
C LEU A 299 -12.60 10.70 14.85
N ASP A 300 -12.77 11.82 14.13
CA ASP A 300 -13.21 11.81 12.73
C ASP A 300 -12.03 12.00 11.77
N PHE A 301 -11.62 10.96 11.05
CA PHE A 301 -10.63 11.03 9.96
C PHE A 301 -11.27 11.07 8.56
N SER A 302 -12.60 11.22 8.45
CA SER A 302 -13.28 11.22 7.14
C SER A 302 -12.95 12.43 6.25
N PHE A 303 -12.26 13.44 6.78
CA PHE A 303 -11.77 14.59 6.02
C PHE A 303 -10.52 14.28 5.17
N VAL A 304 -9.80 13.18 5.48
CA VAL A 304 -8.59 12.78 4.77
C VAL A 304 -8.97 12.33 3.35
N LYS A 305 -8.32 12.90 2.33
CA LYS A 305 -8.61 12.66 0.91
C LYS A 305 -7.58 11.79 0.21
N ALA A 306 -6.70 11.14 0.96
CA ALA A 306 -5.71 10.22 0.40
C ALA A 306 -6.41 8.99 -0.21
N ASP A 307 -5.90 8.50 -1.36
CA ASP A 307 -6.39 7.27 -1.98
C ASP A 307 -6.27 6.05 -1.04
N GLU A 308 -5.26 6.09 -0.18
CA GLU A 308 -4.99 5.14 0.88
C GLU A 308 -4.51 5.87 2.14
N PHE A 309 -5.13 5.58 3.28
CA PHE A 309 -4.77 6.15 4.57
C PHE A 309 -4.24 5.07 5.53
N ASN A 310 -3.03 5.24 6.05
CA ASN A 310 -2.42 4.32 7.02
C ASN A 310 -2.53 4.89 8.43
N LEU A 311 -3.35 4.27 9.29
CA LEU A 311 -3.41 4.60 10.70
C LEU A 311 -2.62 3.57 11.50
N VAL A 312 -1.54 4.02 12.14
CA VAL A 312 -0.60 3.17 12.86
C VAL A 312 -0.60 3.52 14.35
N PHE A 313 -0.90 2.54 15.18
CA PHE A 313 -0.63 2.56 16.62
C PHE A 313 0.47 1.57 16.94
N ALA A 314 1.55 2.00 17.59
CA ALA A 314 2.62 1.09 17.96
C ALA A 314 3.14 1.35 19.38
N GLY A 315 3.26 0.30 20.19
CA GLY A 315 4.11 0.34 21.38
C GLY A 315 5.60 0.34 21.01
N GLY A 316 6.45 0.52 22.02
CA GLY A 316 7.90 0.47 21.85
C GLY A 316 8.40 -0.92 21.46
N ASP A 317 9.46 -0.98 20.65
CA ASP A 317 10.05 -2.21 20.07
C ASP A 317 10.67 -3.19 21.09
N ASN A 318 10.70 -2.85 22.38
CA ASN A 318 11.35 -3.69 23.39
C ASN A 318 10.49 -4.90 23.75
N ARG A 319 10.65 -5.97 22.97
CA ARG A 319 10.12 -7.33 23.22
C ARG A 319 10.33 -7.81 24.67
N ASP A 320 11.43 -7.38 25.30
CA ASP A 320 11.86 -7.89 26.60
C ASP A 320 11.32 -7.12 27.81
N TYR A 321 10.85 -5.87 27.62
CA TYR A 321 10.49 -5.00 28.75
C TYR A 321 8.98 -4.73 28.78
N SER A 322 8.28 -5.55 29.57
CA SER A 322 6.89 -5.44 30.05
C SER A 322 5.94 -4.57 29.17
N PRO A 323 5.34 -5.14 28.11
CA PRO A 323 4.38 -4.46 27.23
C PRO A 323 3.02 -4.16 27.90
N LEU A 324 2.95 -4.02 29.22
CA LEU A 324 1.67 -4.08 29.94
C LEU A 324 0.71 -2.92 29.64
N GLU A 325 1.16 -1.77 29.12
CA GLU A 325 0.26 -0.61 29.03
C GLU A 325 0.44 0.30 27.81
N SER A 326 1.19 -0.12 26.78
CA SER A 326 1.31 0.68 25.56
C SER A 326 -0.05 0.85 24.87
N CYS A 327 -0.39 2.05 24.45
CA CYS A 327 -1.64 2.44 23.79
C CYS A 327 -2.94 2.30 24.64
N ASN A 328 -2.90 1.96 25.94
CA ASN A 328 -4.08 1.63 26.81
C ASN A 328 -5.10 2.77 27.06
N TYR A 329 -4.97 3.88 26.36
CA TYR A 329 -5.62 5.12 26.75
C TYR A 329 -6.59 5.71 25.74
N ILE A 330 -6.68 5.13 24.53
CA ILE A 330 -7.80 5.44 23.64
C ILE A 330 -9.01 4.67 24.19
N ARG A 331 -9.66 5.26 25.19
CA ARG A 331 -10.90 4.75 25.78
C ARG A 331 -12.05 5.56 25.21
N CYS A 332 -12.92 4.94 24.46
CA CYS A 332 -14.13 5.61 23.99
C CYS A 332 -15.33 5.09 24.77
N THR A 333 -16.21 6.01 25.20
CA THR A 333 -17.48 5.65 25.83
C THR A 333 -18.61 5.49 24.80
N THR A 334 -18.42 6.02 23.59
CA THR A 334 -19.39 6.01 22.48
C THR A 334 -18.84 5.26 21.27
N LYS A 335 -19.73 4.59 20.52
CA LYS A 335 -19.45 4.00 19.21
C LYS A 335 -20.02 4.88 18.10
N PRO A 336 -19.29 5.14 16.99
CA PRO A 336 -17.92 4.70 16.74
C PRO A 336 -16.90 5.52 17.56
N CYS A 337 -15.79 4.92 17.98
CA CYS A 337 -14.69 5.62 18.67
C CYS A 337 -13.83 6.43 17.69
N ILE A 338 -13.61 5.83 16.52
CA ILE A 338 -12.83 6.39 15.41
C ILE A 338 -13.62 6.14 14.14
N LYS A 339 -13.81 7.19 13.35
CA LYS A 339 -14.41 7.14 12.01
C LYS A 339 -13.29 7.29 10.99
N LEU A 340 -13.09 6.27 10.17
CA LEU A 340 -11.99 6.18 9.21
C LEU A 340 -12.45 6.56 7.79
N PRO A 341 -11.60 7.17 6.95
CA PRO A 341 -11.90 7.39 5.53
C PRO A 341 -11.89 6.06 4.75
N PRO A 342 -12.50 5.99 3.55
CA PRO A 342 -12.42 4.83 2.68
C PRO A 342 -10.97 4.37 2.43
N ASN A 343 -10.79 3.08 2.16
CA ASN A 343 -9.48 2.47 1.86
C ASN A 343 -8.42 2.66 2.96
N THR A 344 -8.85 2.69 4.22
CA THR A 344 -7.90 2.79 5.34
C THR A 344 -7.17 1.46 5.56
N LYS A 345 -5.86 1.52 5.81
CA LYS A 345 -5.08 0.43 6.40
C LYS A 345 -4.84 0.71 7.88
N PHE A 346 -5.31 -0.19 8.73
CA PHE A 346 -5.14 -0.09 10.17
C PHE A 346 -4.00 -0.99 10.64
N ILE A 347 -3.01 -0.42 11.31
CA ILE A 347 -1.86 -1.15 11.84
C ILE A 347 -1.77 -0.92 13.35
N MET A 348 -1.66 -1.99 14.13
CA MET A 348 -1.55 -1.95 15.58
C MET A 348 -0.52 -2.97 16.08
N ASN A 349 0.54 -2.51 16.72
CA ASN A 349 1.57 -3.40 17.26
C ASN A 349 1.87 -3.08 18.73
N TRP A 350 2.07 -4.09 19.58
CA TRP A 350 2.48 -3.88 20.98
C TRP A 350 1.58 -2.91 21.76
N CYS A 351 0.29 -2.93 21.48
CA CYS A 351 -0.73 -2.09 22.06
C CYS A 351 -1.75 -2.90 22.87
N TYR A 352 -2.43 -2.24 23.80
CA TYR A 352 -3.59 -2.75 24.51
C TYR A 352 -4.78 -1.85 24.20
N LEU A 353 -5.55 -2.16 23.15
CA LEU A 353 -6.71 -1.38 22.73
C LEU A 353 -7.94 -2.28 22.58
N ASN A 354 -9.08 -1.82 23.09
CA ASN A 354 -10.35 -2.49 22.83
C ASN A 354 -10.82 -2.13 21.40
N ILE A 355 -10.53 -3.00 20.44
CA ILE A 355 -10.84 -2.73 19.03
C ILE A 355 -12.34 -2.82 18.71
N SER A 356 -13.17 -3.36 19.61
CA SER A 356 -14.63 -3.45 19.42
C SER A 356 -15.33 -2.08 19.45
N THR A 357 -14.62 -1.02 19.86
CA THR A 357 -15.15 0.35 19.86
C THR A 357 -14.90 1.07 18.53
N PHE A 358 -14.13 0.51 17.62
CA PHE A 358 -13.72 1.15 16.36
C PHE A 358 -14.72 0.82 15.25
N ASP A 359 -14.93 1.72 14.29
CA ASP A 359 -15.68 1.41 13.06
C ASP A 359 -14.69 1.15 11.91
N PHE A 360 -14.60 -0.12 11.51
CA PHE A 360 -13.70 -0.59 10.47
C PHE A 360 -14.41 -0.84 9.13
N LYS A 361 -15.62 -0.31 8.92
CA LYS A 361 -16.36 -0.47 7.66
C LYS A 361 -15.63 0.08 6.44
N ASN A 362 -14.76 1.06 6.65
CA ASN A 362 -13.95 1.72 5.61
C ASN A 362 -12.50 1.21 5.54
N VAL A 363 -12.17 0.16 6.29
CA VAL A 363 -10.83 -0.43 6.30
C VAL A 363 -10.71 -1.48 5.20
N SER A 364 -9.65 -1.38 4.40
CA SER A 364 -9.28 -2.33 3.35
C SER A 364 -8.20 -3.33 3.81
N ALA A 365 -7.40 -2.98 4.83
CA ALA A 365 -6.43 -3.91 5.41
C ALA A 365 -6.21 -3.68 6.91
N ILE A 366 -6.02 -4.78 7.65
CA ILE A 366 -5.76 -4.78 9.08
C ILE A 366 -4.49 -5.54 9.36
N THR A 367 -3.62 -4.96 10.17
CA THR A 367 -2.44 -5.63 10.72
C THR A 367 -2.36 -5.34 12.20
N ILE A 368 -2.84 -6.25 13.03
CA ILE A 368 -2.80 -6.17 14.48
C ILE A 368 -1.83 -7.25 14.92
N ASN A 369 -0.59 -6.96 15.32
CA ASN A 369 0.37 -8.00 15.68
C ASN A 369 1.04 -7.77 17.03
N ASN A 370 1.42 -8.86 17.71
CA ASN A 370 2.17 -8.79 18.97
C ASN A 370 1.46 -7.98 20.06
N ASN A 371 0.16 -8.16 20.21
CA ASN A 371 -0.63 -7.52 21.26
C ASN A 371 -1.04 -8.54 22.34
N ARG A 372 -1.62 -8.08 23.44
CA ARG A 372 -2.18 -8.95 24.51
C ARG A 372 -3.68 -8.73 24.65
N LEU A 373 -4.37 -8.75 23.52
CA LEU A 373 -5.80 -8.49 23.36
C LEU A 373 -6.60 -9.72 23.79
N HIS A 374 -6.72 -9.93 25.09
CA HIS A 374 -7.61 -10.96 25.64
C HIS A 374 -9.09 -10.54 25.48
N GLN A 375 -9.58 -10.57 24.24
CA GLN A 375 -10.92 -10.18 23.84
C GLN A 375 -11.38 -11.01 22.63
N THR A 376 -12.69 -11.06 22.39
CA THR A 376 -13.24 -11.65 21.16
C THR A 376 -12.99 -10.73 19.97
N PHE A 377 -12.75 -11.31 18.79
CA PHE A 377 -12.62 -10.52 17.56
C PHE A 377 -13.99 -9.94 17.16
N PRO A 378 -14.14 -8.60 16.99
CA PRO A 378 -15.45 -7.96 16.81
C PRO A 378 -15.88 -7.96 15.34
N VAL A 379 -16.53 -9.01 14.86
CA VAL A 379 -16.89 -9.17 13.44
C VAL A 379 -17.80 -8.07 12.90
N GLU A 380 -18.66 -7.50 13.74
CA GLU A 380 -19.73 -6.58 13.36
C GLU A 380 -19.24 -5.19 12.93
N VAL A 381 -17.98 -4.86 13.27
CA VAL A 381 -17.38 -3.57 12.91
C VAL A 381 -16.63 -3.61 11.58
N PHE A 382 -16.54 -4.78 10.93
CA PHE A 382 -15.85 -4.96 9.66
C PHE A 382 -16.81 -5.08 8.48
N ASN A 383 -16.35 -4.68 7.30
CA ASN A 383 -17.02 -4.99 6.04
C ASN A 383 -16.22 -6.02 5.25
N PHE A 384 -16.45 -7.31 5.52
CA PHE A 384 -15.80 -8.42 4.83
C PHE A 384 -16.19 -8.58 3.35
N ASN A 385 -17.15 -7.79 2.84
CA ASN A 385 -17.54 -7.81 1.43
C ASN A 385 -16.66 -6.89 0.55
N GLN A 386 -15.62 -6.26 1.11
CA GLN A 386 -14.68 -5.49 0.30
C GLN A 386 -13.75 -6.41 -0.48
N ASP A 387 -13.67 -6.19 -1.79
CA ASP A 387 -12.71 -6.89 -2.64
C ASP A 387 -11.29 -6.68 -2.11
N LYS A 388 -10.55 -7.79 -1.94
CA LYS A 388 -9.16 -7.80 -1.45
C LYS A 388 -8.99 -7.31 -0.01
N PHE A 389 -10.01 -7.38 0.84
CA PHE A 389 -9.84 -7.12 2.27
C PHE A 389 -8.76 -8.04 2.86
N LYS A 390 -7.75 -7.45 3.51
CA LYS A 390 -6.64 -8.19 4.13
C LYS A 390 -6.68 -8.10 5.64
N ILE A 391 -6.43 -9.21 6.31
CA ILE A 391 -6.36 -9.27 7.77
C ILE A 391 -5.11 -10.02 8.22
N ASN A 392 -4.34 -9.41 9.11
CA ASN A 392 -3.24 -10.05 9.79
C ASN A 392 -3.41 -9.75 11.27
N ILE A 393 -3.69 -10.78 12.07
CA ILE A 393 -3.95 -10.68 13.50
C ILE A 393 -3.06 -11.65 14.29
N ASN A 394 -1.79 -11.78 13.94
CA ASN A 394 -0.89 -12.73 14.57
C ASN A 394 -0.45 -12.29 15.98
N ASP A 395 -0.27 -13.23 16.92
CA ASP A 395 0.31 -12.96 18.24
C ASP A 395 -0.49 -11.94 19.09
N ASN A 396 -1.81 -12.10 19.24
CA ASN A 396 -2.65 -11.13 19.97
C ASN A 396 -3.43 -11.66 21.17
N ASN A 397 -3.41 -12.95 21.49
CA ASN A 397 -4.28 -13.57 22.50
C ASN A 397 -5.80 -13.34 22.27
N PHE A 398 -6.25 -13.16 21.02
CA PHE A 398 -7.69 -13.11 20.74
C PHE A 398 -8.37 -14.40 21.19
N THR A 399 -9.54 -14.28 21.82
CA THR A 399 -10.32 -15.41 22.38
C THR A 399 -11.62 -15.64 21.62
N GLY A 400 -12.33 -16.73 21.96
CA GLY A 400 -13.62 -17.09 21.37
C GLY A 400 -13.43 -17.90 20.09
N THR A 401 -14.47 -17.99 19.27
CA THR A 401 -14.43 -18.71 18.00
C THR A 401 -13.84 -17.84 16.90
N VAL A 402 -13.06 -18.44 15.99
CA VAL A 402 -12.65 -17.74 14.77
C VAL A 402 -13.91 -17.31 13.99
N PRO A 403 -13.99 -16.05 13.52
CA PRO A 403 -15.13 -15.57 12.73
C PRO A 403 -15.45 -16.43 11.50
N GLN A 404 -16.72 -16.76 11.28
CA GLN A 404 -17.19 -17.39 10.03
C GLN A 404 -16.89 -16.50 8.82
N GLU A 405 -16.89 -15.19 9.02
CA GLU A 405 -16.59 -14.19 8.00
C GLU A 405 -15.17 -14.33 7.43
N PHE A 406 -14.23 -14.92 8.17
CA PHE A 406 -12.89 -15.19 7.65
C PHE A 406 -12.90 -16.26 6.55
N CYS A 407 -13.93 -17.12 6.51
CA CYS A 407 -14.12 -18.07 5.42
C CYS A 407 -14.37 -17.40 4.07
N TYR A 408 -14.76 -16.12 4.06
CA TYR A 408 -15.08 -15.34 2.86
C TYR A 408 -13.88 -14.60 2.28
N LEU A 409 -12.74 -14.65 2.97
CA LEU A 409 -11.51 -13.99 2.51
C LEU A 409 -10.76 -14.91 1.56
N GLU A 410 -10.17 -14.33 0.51
CA GLU A 410 -9.29 -15.06 -0.39
C GLU A 410 -8.08 -15.61 0.36
N MET A 411 -7.60 -16.78 -0.04
CA MET A 411 -6.44 -17.38 0.61
C MET A 411 -5.20 -16.50 0.41
N GLY A 412 -4.43 -16.31 1.49
CA GLY A 412 -3.30 -15.38 1.53
C GLY A 412 -3.66 -13.94 1.92
N ASN A 413 -4.95 -13.60 1.98
CA ASN A 413 -5.42 -12.32 2.52
C ASN A 413 -5.74 -12.39 4.02
N PHE A 414 -5.54 -13.52 4.68
CA PHE A 414 -5.78 -13.63 6.11
C PHE A 414 -4.69 -14.44 6.84
N TYR A 415 -4.27 -13.95 8.00
CA TYR A 415 -3.28 -14.55 8.90
C TYR A 415 -3.71 -14.32 10.34
N PHE A 416 -3.79 -15.36 11.17
CA PHE A 416 -4.28 -15.24 12.55
C PHE A 416 -3.62 -16.20 13.56
N GLY A 417 -2.38 -16.63 13.29
CA GLY A 417 -1.62 -17.54 14.15
C GLY A 417 -1.36 -16.97 15.55
N ASN A 418 -1.04 -17.84 16.51
CA ASN A 418 -0.65 -17.47 17.87
C ASN A 418 -1.71 -16.63 18.63
N ASN A 419 -2.97 -17.02 18.50
CA ASN A 419 -4.09 -16.52 19.31
C ASN A 419 -4.65 -17.63 20.23
N ASP A 420 -5.55 -17.24 21.13
CA ASP A 420 -6.20 -18.12 22.12
C ASP A 420 -7.64 -18.47 21.69
N PHE A 421 -7.86 -18.65 20.38
CA PHE A 421 -9.18 -19.04 19.83
C PHE A 421 -9.56 -20.45 20.30
N SER A 422 -10.81 -20.62 20.71
CA SER A 422 -11.33 -21.88 21.25
C SER A 422 -11.87 -22.83 20.18
N ASP A 423 -12.26 -22.32 19.00
CA ASP A 423 -12.88 -23.09 17.93
C ASP A 423 -12.71 -22.41 16.55
N VAL A 424 -12.93 -23.15 15.46
CA VAL A 424 -12.87 -22.65 14.08
C VAL A 424 -14.13 -23.00 13.28
N PRO A 425 -14.54 -22.13 12.35
CA PRO A 425 -15.55 -22.44 11.34
C PRO A 425 -15.25 -23.73 10.57
N THR A 426 -16.30 -24.38 10.08
CA THR A 426 -16.21 -25.64 9.35
C THR A 426 -15.36 -25.52 8.09
N CYS A 427 -15.38 -24.38 7.41
CA CYS A 427 -14.51 -24.08 6.27
C CYS A 427 -13.01 -24.29 6.56
N PHE A 428 -12.55 -24.03 7.80
CA PHE A 428 -11.17 -24.24 8.21
C PHE A 428 -10.88 -25.69 8.54
N SER A 429 -11.80 -26.36 9.26
CA SER A 429 -11.72 -27.79 9.59
C SER A 429 -11.61 -28.68 8.34
N CYS A 430 -12.19 -28.18 7.25
CA CYS A 430 -12.21 -28.74 5.92
C CYS A 430 -10.85 -28.81 5.21
N LEU A 431 -10.06 -27.73 5.26
CA LEU A 431 -8.73 -27.71 4.62
C LEU A 431 -7.59 -28.10 5.58
N GLY A 432 -7.81 -28.01 6.88
CA GLY A 432 -6.78 -28.14 7.88
C GLY A 432 -6.09 -26.80 8.11
N THR A 433 -5.62 -26.58 9.33
CA THR A 433 -5.22 -25.24 9.74
C THR A 433 -3.81 -24.82 9.32
N ARG A 434 -3.05 -25.73 8.71
CA ARG A 434 -1.66 -25.52 8.28
C ARG A 434 -1.46 -24.36 7.30
N TYR A 435 -2.49 -24.01 6.53
CA TYR A 435 -2.39 -22.99 5.48
C TYR A 435 -2.57 -21.55 5.98
N PHE A 436 -2.97 -21.35 7.23
CA PHE A 436 -3.48 -20.05 7.70
C PHE A 436 -2.64 -19.38 8.79
N GLY A 437 -1.59 -20.06 9.26
CA GLY A 437 -0.75 -19.57 10.37
C GLY A 437 0.26 -18.49 10.01
N GLY A 438 0.42 -18.11 8.73
CA GLY A 438 1.44 -17.14 8.28
C GLY A 438 2.89 -17.59 8.45
N TYR A 439 3.12 -18.73 9.09
CA TYR A 439 4.42 -19.37 9.20
C TYR A 439 4.64 -20.29 8.01
N ASP A 440 5.79 -20.12 7.38
CA ASP A 440 6.32 -21.05 6.40
C ASP A 440 6.23 -22.48 6.98
N PRO A 441 5.48 -23.39 6.35
CA PRO A 441 5.29 -24.75 6.84
C PRO A 441 6.62 -25.53 6.94
N THR A 442 7.73 -25.01 6.41
CA THR A 442 9.06 -25.61 6.51
C THR A 442 9.77 -25.34 7.85
N TYR A 443 9.40 -24.31 8.62
CA TYR A 443 10.22 -23.85 9.75
C TYR A 443 9.66 -24.10 11.17
N VAL A 444 8.38 -24.45 11.34
CA VAL A 444 7.81 -24.61 12.70
C VAL A 444 6.96 -25.88 12.80
N SER A 445 7.39 -26.82 13.63
CA SER A 445 6.71 -28.10 13.95
C SER A 445 5.59 -27.96 14.98
N VAL A 446 5.37 -26.75 15.50
CA VAL A 446 4.37 -26.47 16.53
C VAL A 446 3.17 -25.85 15.85
N ASN A 447 2.05 -26.55 15.90
CA ASN A 447 0.74 -26.05 15.48
C ASN A 447 0.57 -24.63 16.09
N PRO A 448 0.46 -23.56 15.27
CA PRO A 448 0.44 -22.17 15.74
C PRO A 448 -0.82 -21.82 16.53
N TRP A 449 -1.72 -22.79 16.70
CA TRP A 449 -2.91 -22.67 17.50
C TRP A 449 -2.61 -23.21 18.89
N LYS A 450 -2.66 -22.32 19.89
CA LYS A 450 -2.57 -22.71 21.30
C LYS A 450 -3.86 -23.42 21.72
N GLY A 451 -4.08 -24.64 21.22
CA GLY A 451 -5.28 -25.43 21.49
C GLY A 451 -5.27 -26.73 20.68
N ASN A 452 -5.34 -27.86 21.36
CA ASN A 452 -5.09 -29.22 20.82
C ASN A 452 -6.14 -29.74 19.81
N ASN A 453 -7.12 -28.94 19.38
CA ASN A 453 -8.30 -29.45 18.68
C ASN A 453 -8.38 -29.11 17.19
N PHE A 454 -7.35 -28.46 16.63
CA PHE A 454 -7.35 -28.14 15.21
C PHE A 454 -6.63 -29.21 14.40
N PRO A 455 -7.32 -29.92 13.48
CA PRO A 455 -6.66 -30.90 12.65
C PRO A 455 -5.67 -30.18 11.72
N ASP A 456 -4.39 -30.58 11.78
CA ASP A 456 -3.34 -30.03 10.92
C ASP A 456 -3.66 -30.23 9.42
N TYR A 457 -4.33 -31.34 9.11
CA TYR A 457 -4.77 -31.74 7.78
C TYR A 457 -6.28 -31.68 7.67
N GLY A 458 -6.78 -31.23 6.53
CA GLY A 458 -8.20 -31.19 6.24
C GLY A 458 -8.87 -32.54 6.45
N THR A 459 -10.04 -32.50 7.08
CA THR A 459 -10.94 -33.65 7.22
C THR A 459 -12.02 -33.62 6.15
N THR A 460 -12.81 -34.68 6.00
CA THR A 460 -13.96 -34.70 5.08
C THR A 460 -14.95 -33.58 5.42
N CYS A 461 -15.22 -32.69 4.46
CA CYS A 461 -16.19 -31.60 4.62
C CYS A 461 -17.65 -32.09 4.58
N ASN A 462 -18.15 -32.53 5.73
CA ASN A 462 -19.55 -32.98 5.84
C ASN A 462 -20.57 -31.83 5.67
N THR A 463 -20.14 -30.59 5.90
CA THR A 463 -20.95 -29.36 5.76
C THR A 463 -20.91 -28.75 4.36
N PHE A 464 -20.19 -29.36 3.43
CA PHE A 464 -20.17 -28.99 2.02
C PHE A 464 -21.58 -29.08 1.43
N ASN A 465 -22.13 -27.95 0.98
CA ASN A 465 -23.49 -27.89 0.44
C ASN A 465 -23.67 -26.74 -0.57
N PHE A 466 -24.66 -26.88 -1.46
CA PHE A 466 -25.08 -25.84 -2.41
C PHE A 466 -26.61 -25.69 -2.40
N THR A 467 -27.09 -24.49 -2.70
CA THR A 467 -28.53 -24.27 -2.93
C THR A 467 -28.98 -24.97 -4.22
N LYS A 468 -29.86 -25.97 -4.11
CA LYS A 468 -30.18 -26.97 -5.14
C LYS A 468 -31.18 -26.52 -6.23
N GLN A 469 -31.07 -25.32 -6.79
CA GLN A 469 -31.97 -24.90 -7.88
C GLN A 469 -31.20 -24.75 -9.19
N PHE A 470 -31.38 -25.67 -10.14
CA PHE A 470 -30.70 -25.58 -11.45
C PHE A 470 -31.59 -26.03 -12.61
N ASN A 471 -32.67 -25.28 -12.86
CA ASN A 471 -33.25 -25.20 -14.20
C ASN A 471 -33.03 -23.78 -14.70
N TYR A 472 -31.82 -23.52 -15.20
CA TYR A 472 -31.47 -22.23 -15.78
C TYR A 472 -31.61 -22.25 -17.28
N VAL A 473 -32.31 -21.25 -17.80
CA VAL A 473 -32.35 -20.94 -19.23
C VAL A 473 -31.26 -19.91 -19.51
N ALA A 474 -30.17 -20.34 -20.12
CA ALA A 474 -29.03 -19.50 -20.48
C ALA A 474 -29.20 -18.89 -21.88
N LYS A 475 -28.67 -17.69 -22.06
CA LYS A 475 -28.56 -17.05 -23.38
C LYS A 475 -27.53 -17.79 -24.25
N THR A 476 -27.80 -17.87 -25.54
CA THR A 476 -26.91 -18.55 -26.50
C THR A 476 -25.64 -17.76 -26.82
N ASP A 477 -25.60 -16.47 -26.48
CA ASP A 477 -24.49 -15.53 -26.74
C ASP A 477 -23.34 -15.60 -25.72
N GLY A 478 -23.45 -16.46 -24.70
CA GLY A 478 -22.44 -16.62 -23.64
C GLY A 478 -22.40 -15.48 -22.61
N SER A 479 -23.39 -14.58 -22.60
CA SER A 479 -23.49 -13.49 -21.61
C SER A 479 -24.10 -13.94 -20.28
N THR A 480 -24.59 -15.18 -20.19
CA THR A 480 -25.18 -15.70 -18.95
C THR A 480 -24.11 -16.03 -17.93
N ILE A 481 -24.25 -15.46 -16.75
CA ILE A 481 -23.41 -15.74 -15.59
C ILE A 481 -24.30 -16.40 -14.53
N LEU A 482 -24.02 -17.66 -14.19
CA LEU A 482 -24.69 -18.34 -13.10
C LEU A 482 -23.96 -18.03 -11.78
N THR A 483 -24.72 -17.66 -10.75
CA THR A 483 -24.21 -17.49 -9.39
C THR A 483 -24.75 -18.61 -8.52
N ILE A 484 -23.86 -19.38 -7.91
CA ILE A 484 -24.22 -20.58 -7.15
C ILE A 484 -23.82 -20.39 -5.71
N TYR A 485 -24.81 -20.31 -4.83
CA TYR A 485 -24.58 -20.15 -3.40
C TYR A 485 -24.33 -21.50 -2.74
N GLY A 486 -23.46 -21.51 -1.76
CA GLY A 486 -23.11 -22.70 -1.01
C GLY A 486 -22.23 -22.40 0.19
N THR A 487 -21.83 -23.46 0.87
CA THR A 487 -20.99 -23.43 2.07
C THR A 487 -19.84 -24.42 1.90
N ASP A 488 -18.68 -24.06 2.46
CA ASP A 488 -17.52 -24.95 2.64
C ASP A 488 -16.99 -25.64 1.36
N PHE A 489 -17.13 -25.01 0.19
CA PHE A 489 -16.54 -25.50 -1.06
C PHE A 489 -15.03 -25.23 -1.20
N GLY A 490 -14.45 -24.51 -0.23
CA GLY A 490 -13.01 -24.20 -0.16
C GLY A 490 -12.62 -22.93 -0.91
N TRP A 491 -11.30 -22.75 -1.06
CA TRP A 491 -10.67 -21.57 -1.67
C TRP A 491 -10.15 -21.83 -3.09
N TYR A 492 -10.05 -23.10 -3.52
CA TYR A 492 -9.53 -23.47 -4.83
C TYR A 492 -10.43 -24.49 -5.52
N ILE A 493 -10.46 -24.42 -6.85
CA ILE A 493 -11.17 -25.37 -7.71
C ILE A 493 -10.13 -26.13 -8.52
N LYS A 494 -10.14 -27.47 -8.44
CA LYS A 494 -9.15 -28.35 -9.08
C LYS A 494 -9.24 -28.33 -10.62
N ASN A 495 -10.33 -27.84 -11.19
CA ASN A 495 -10.54 -27.72 -12.63
C ASN A 495 -11.41 -26.48 -12.99
N PRO A 496 -10.81 -25.28 -13.13
CA PRO A 496 -11.54 -24.01 -13.18
C PRO A 496 -12.01 -23.62 -14.59
N LEU A 497 -12.08 -24.54 -15.56
CA LEU A 497 -12.25 -24.22 -16.99
C LEU A 497 -13.31 -23.14 -17.28
N TYR A 498 -14.42 -23.15 -16.54
CA TYR A 498 -15.42 -22.08 -16.57
C TYR A 498 -15.92 -21.64 -15.18
N LEU A 499 -15.34 -22.17 -14.10
CA LEU A 499 -15.83 -21.92 -12.75
C LEU A 499 -14.81 -21.10 -11.98
N ARG A 500 -15.28 -19.99 -11.40
CA ARG A 500 -14.46 -19.09 -10.57
C ARG A 500 -15.10 -18.95 -9.20
N VAL A 501 -14.28 -18.82 -8.17
CA VAL A 501 -14.77 -18.38 -6.86
C VAL A 501 -15.22 -16.94 -7.00
N GLY A 502 -16.48 -16.66 -6.65
CA GLY A 502 -16.94 -15.28 -6.52
C GLY A 502 -16.52 -14.73 -5.16
N VAL A 503 -17.05 -15.34 -4.10
CA VAL A 503 -16.57 -15.15 -2.73
C VAL A 503 -16.33 -16.52 -2.12
N PRO A 504 -15.12 -16.81 -1.59
CA PRO A 504 -14.79 -18.08 -0.96
C PRO A 504 -15.85 -18.55 0.02
N ASN A 505 -16.19 -19.84 -0.01
CA ASN A 505 -17.19 -20.47 0.87
C ASN A 505 -18.56 -19.78 0.94
N LYS A 506 -18.91 -18.93 -0.05
CA LYS A 506 -20.19 -18.21 -0.12
C LYS A 506 -20.88 -18.42 -1.47
N TYR A 507 -20.19 -18.11 -2.57
CA TYR A 507 -20.72 -18.40 -3.91
C TYR A 507 -19.64 -18.57 -4.99
N LEU A 508 -20.02 -19.32 -6.01
CA LEU A 508 -19.25 -19.57 -7.23
C LEU A 508 -19.90 -18.84 -8.40
N ILE A 509 -19.07 -18.50 -9.38
CA ILE A 509 -19.47 -17.84 -10.62
C ILE A 509 -19.15 -18.78 -11.78
N ILE A 510 -20.16 -19.08 -12.60
CA ILE A 510 -20.02 -19.87 -13.83
C ILE A 510 -20.46 -19.03 -15.03
N PRO A 511 -19.52 -18.44 -15.79
CA PRO A 511 -19.77 -18.02 -17.16
C PRO A 511 -20.23 -19.21 -18.02
N VAL A 512 -21.47 -19.15 -18.51
CA VAL A 512 -21.99 -20.14 -19.45
C VAL A 512 -21.41 -19.85 -20.83
N PRO A 513 -20.74 -20.81 -21.50
CA PRO A 513 -20.19 -20.58 -22.82
C PRO A 513 -21.28 -20.41 -23.87
N MET A 514 -20.94 -19.77 -24.99
CA MET A 514 -21.79 -19.72 -26.18
C MET A 514 -22.16 -21.14 -26.61
N GLY A 515 -23.43 -21.37 -26.96
CA GLY A 515 -23.91 -22.71 -27.31
C GLY A 515 -25.40 -22.74 -27.62
N ILE A 516 -25.93 -23.94 -27.88
CA ILE A 516 -27.32 -24.21 -28.27
C ILE A 516 -27.82 -25.53 -27.66
N GLY A 517 -29.14 -25.69 -27.52
CA GLY A 517 -29.76 -26.93 -27.04
C GLY A 517 -29.63 -27.13 -25.52
N ARG A 518 -29.09 -28.27 -25.09
CA ARG A 518 -28.81 -28.57 -23.67
C ARG A 518 -27.31 -28.59 -23.43
N GLY A 519 -26.85 -27.96 -22.35
CA GLY A 519 -25.48 -28.03 -21.88
C GLY A 519 -25.42 -28.73 -20.52
N GLU A 520 -24.34 -29.48 -20.30
CA GLU A 520 -24.00 -30.05 -19.00
C GLU A 520 -22.58 -29.61 -18.66
N GLN A 521 -22.40 -29.08 -17.45
CA GLN A 521 -21.08 -28.82 -16.89
C GLN A 521 -20.94 -29.56 -15.57
N SER A 522 -19.86 -30.33 -15.43
CA SER A 522 -19.52 -31.00 -14.17
C SER A 522 -18.23 -30.42 -13.62
N THR A 523 -18.22 -30.06 -12.33
CA THR A 523 -17.03 -29.54 -11.64
C THR A 523 -16.76 -30.35 -10.37
N GLY A 524 -15.49 -30.70 -10.15
CA GLY A 524 -15.01 -31.37 -8.95
C GLY A 524 -14.37 -30.39 -7.96
N PHE A 525 -14.61 -30.62 -6.68
CA PHE A 525 -14.07 -29.86 -5.54
C PHE A 525 -12.98 -30.64 -4.81
N THR A 526 -12.22 -29.98 -3.93
CA THR A 526 -11.04 -30.56 -3.25
C THR A 526 -11.34 -31.80 -2.40
N ASN A 527 -12.60 -32.07 -2.07
CA ASN A 527 -13.03 -33.19 -1.23
C ASN A 527 -13.67 -34.34 -2.03
N ASP A 528 -13.28 -34.49 -3.30
CA ASP A 528 -13.84 -35.46 -4.24
C ASP A 528 -15.37 -35.38 -4.40
N LYS A 529 -15.95 -34.23 -4.02
CA LYS A 529 -17.35 -33.91 -4.28
C LYS A 529 -17.45 -33.35 -5.69
N PHE A 530 -18.36 -33.90 -6.47
CA PHE A 530 -18.67 -33.41 -7.81
C PHE A 530 -20.04 -32.77 -7.78
N LEU A 531 -20.18 -31.64 -8.48
CA LEU A 531 -21.46 -31.04 -8.77
C LEU A 531 -21.62 -30.91 -10.28
N SER A 532 -22.74 -31.44 -10.77
CA SER A 532 -23.16 -31.33 -12.16
C SER A 532 -24.27 -30.30 -12.26
N PHE A 533 -24.09 -29.36 -13.18
CA PHE A 533 -25.00 -28.28 -13.48
C PHE A 533 -25.57 -28.53 -14.88
N ASN A 534 -26.88 -28.68 -14.93
CA ASN A 534 -27.60 -28.77 -16.19
C ASN A 534 -28.23 -27.40 -16.48
N TYR A 535 -28.06 -26.93 -17.70
CA TYR A 535 -28.73 -25.73 -18.18
C TYR A 535 -29.24 -25.96 -19.60
N THR A 536 -30.32 -25.28 -19.94
CA THR A 536 -30.83 -25.24 -21.31
C THR A 536 -30.54 -23.88 -21.89
N TYR A 537 -30.36 -23.79 -23.20
CA TYR A 537 -30.32 -22.50 -23.85
C TYR A 537 -31.74 -21.98 -24.12
N GLU A 538 -31.89 -20.65 -24.17
CA GLU A 538 -33.15 -20.01 -24.53
C GLU A 538 -33.64 -20.46 -25.92
N GLU A 539 -34.96 -20.55 -26.08
CA GLU A 539 -35.54 -20.86 -27.38
C GLU A 539 -35.26 -19.73 -28.37
N PRO A 540 -35.07 -20.04 -29.67
CA PRO A 540 -34.84 -19.00 -30.65
C PRO A 540 -36.10 -18.15 -30.85
N ILE A 541 -35.94 -16.84 -30.79
CA ILE A 541 -37.00 -15.85 -30.98
C ILE A 541 -36.59 -14.92 -32.11
N ILE A 542 -37.44 -14.79 -33.12
CA ILE A 542 -37.23 -13.84 -34.21
C ILE A 542 -37.98 -12.55 -33.87
N THR A 543 -37.27 -11.42 -33.81
CA THR A 543 -37.86 -10.13 -33.44
C THR A 543 -38.09 -9.23 -34.64
N SER A 544 -37.21 -9.26 -35.63
CA SER A 544 -37.31 -8.41 -36.81
C SER A 544 -36.50 -8.97 -37.98
N PHE A 545 -36.74 -8.40 -39.15
CA PHE A 545 -35.87 -8.56 -40.30
C PHE A 545 -35.60 -7.21 -40.95
N SER A 546 -34.52 -7.13 -41.71
CA SER A 546 -34.29 -6.07 -42.67
C SER A 546 -33.86 -6.67 -43.99
N TYR A 547 -34.43 -6.18 -45.08
CA TYR A 547 -34.08 -6.62 -46.42
C TYR A 547 -33.51 -5.44 -47.20
N ASN A 548 -32.28 -5.59 -47.70
CA ASN A 548 -31.69 -4.62 -48.62
C ASN A 548 -31.65 -5.20 -50.02
N SER A 549 -32.49 -4.65 -50.90
CA SER A 549 -32.55 -4.99 -52.33
C SER A 549 -31.47 -4.28 -53.17
N THR A 550 -30.83 -3.23 -52.63
CA THR A 550 -29.79 -2.49 -53.35
C THR A 550 -28.43 -3.19 -53.18
N GLY A 551 -27.89 -3.71 -54.29
CA GLY A 551 -26.63 -4.47 -54.33
C GLY A 551 -26.84 -5.99 -54.21
N THR A 552 -25.90 -6.69 -53.57
CA THR A 552 -26.07 -8.11 -53.20
C THR A 552 -27.23 -8.21 -52.21
N PRO A 553 -28.36 -8.88 -52.53
CA PRO A 553 -29.50 -8.95 -51.63
C PRO A 553 -29.07 -9.50 -50.26
N LYS A 554 -29.27 -8.70 -49.22
CA LYS A 554 -28.95 -9.09 -47.84
C LYS A 554 -30.24 -9.11 -47.03
N LEU A 555 -30.71 -10.31 -46.72
CA LEU A 555 -31.68 -10.51 -45.65
C LEU A 555 -30.91 -10.60 -44.34
N LEU A 556 -31.19 -9.68 -43.43
CA LEU A 556 -30.73 -9.73 -42.05
C LEU A 556 -31.93 -10.11 -41.19
N ILE A 557 -31.80 -11.17 -40.41
CA ILE A 557 -32.81 -11.55 -39.41
C ILE A 557 -32.21 -11.25 -38.05
N THR A 558 -32.97 -10.59 -37.18
CA THR A 558 -32.54 -10.23 -35.82
C THR A 558 -33.44 -10.91 -34.80
N GLY A 559 -32.84 -11.33 -33.69
CA GLY A 559 -33.54 -12.03 -32.63
C GLY A 559 -32.63 -12.44 -31.49
N SER A 560 -33.11 -13.40 -30.69
CA SER A 560 -32.38 -14.02 -29.57
C SER A 560 -32.43 -15.54 -29.67
N GLY A 561 -31.64 -16.26 -28.87
CA GLY A 561 -31.56 -17.72 -28.92
C GLY A 561 -30.98 -18.31 -30.21
N PHE A 562 -30.25 -17.51 -31.00
CA PHE A 562 -29.59 -17.97 -32.23
C PHE A 562 -28.28 -18.71 -31.94
N ASN A 563 -27.78 -19.47 -32.91
CA ASN A 563 -26.49 -20.13 -32.82
C ASN A 563 -25.33 -19.13 -33.06
N PHE A 564 -24.51 -18.89 -32.04
CA PHE A 564 -23.34 -17.99 -32.11
C PHE A 564 -22.03 -18.70 -32.44
N ILE A 565 -21.99 -20.03 -32.36
CA ILE A 565 -20.78 -20.85 -32.61
C ILE A 565 -20.84 -21.61 -33.94
N GLY A 566 -22.00 -21.63 -34.58
CA GLY A 566 -22.25 -22.40 -35.79
C GLY A 566 -23.41 -21.84 -36.60
N LYS A 567 -23.79 -22.58 -37.65
CA LYS A 567 -24.82 -22.16 -38.59
C LYS A 567 -26.23 -22.20 -37.99
N ASN A 568 -27.10 -21.38 -38.55
CA ASN A 568 -28.52 -21.27 -38.21
C ASN A 568 -29.37 -21.78 -39.38
N ASN A 569 -30.37 -22.62 -39.14
CA ASN A 569 -31.26 -23.10 -40.20
C ASN A 569 -32.59 -22.35 -40.11
N VAL A 570 -32.86 -21.50 -41.09
CA VAL A 570 -34.05 -20.66 -41.16
C VAL A 570 -34.98 -21.19 -42.24
N THR A 571 -36.23 -21.48 -41.89
CA THR A 571 -37.28 -21.85 -42.84
C THR A 571 -38.06 -20.60 -43.24
N ILE A 572 -38.14 -20.31 -44.53
CA ILE A 572 -38.92 -19.20 -45.11
C ILE A 572 -39.92 -19.82 -46.08
N ASP A 573 -41.22 -19.68 -45.79
CA ASP A 573 -42.33 -20.27 -46.56
C ASP A 573 -42.16 -21.76 -46.87
N GLY A 574 -41.69 -22.52 -45.87
CA GLY A 574 -41.47 -23.96 -45.96
C GLY A 574 -40.15 -24.38 -46.61
N VAL A 575 -39.36 -23.44 -47.15
CA VAL A 575 -38.02 -23.71 -47.71
C VAL A 575 -36.94 -23.43 -46.67
N VAL A 576 -36.03 -24.38 -46.44
CA VAL A 576 -34.94 -24.25 -45.46
C VAL A 576 -33.72 -23.60 -46.09
N TYR A 577 -33.23 -22.55 -45.44
CA TYR A 577 -32.03 -21.80 -45.78
C TYR A 577 -31.01 -21.85 -44.64
N THR A 578 -29.73 -21.92 -44.99
CA THR A 578 -28.65 -21.87 -44.01
C THR A 578 -28.12 -20.45 -43.87
N PHE A 579 -28.07 -19.97 -42.63
CA PHE A 579 -27.58 -18.67 -42.21
C PHE A 579 -26.25 -18.83 -41.46
N SER A 580 -25.48 -17.73 -41.43
CA SER A 580 -24.23 -17.62 -40.67
C SER A 580 -24.46 -17.86 -39.18
N GLN A 581 -23.38 -17.94 -38.42
CA GLN A 581 -23.46 -17.73 -36.98
C GLN A 581 -23.98 -16.33 -36.66
N ALA A 582 -24.60 -16.19 -35.50
CA ALA A 582 -25.05 -14.91 -34.98
C ALA A 582 -23.86 -14.06 -34.52
N TYR A 583 -23.99 -12.73 -34.67
CA TYR A 583 -22.95 -11.78 -34.30
C TYR A 583 -23.16 -11.27 -32.88
N THR A 584 -22.07 -11.07 -32.12
CA THR A 584 -22.09 -10.44 -30.79
C THR A 584 -21.73 -8.95 -30.81
N TYR A 585 -21.18 -8.45 -31.92
CA TYR A 585 -20.71 -7.07 -32.07
C TYR A 585 -21.36 -6.40 -33.28
N GLN A 586 -21.74 -5.12 -33.11
CA GLN A 586 -22.42 -4.23 -34.09
C GLN A 586 -23.82 -4.67 -34.56
N TYR A 587 -24.06 -5.97 -34.70
CA TYR A 587 -25.33 -6.57 -35.10
C TYR A 587 -25.71 -7.68 -34.11
N ASN A 588 -25.74 -7.34 -32.81
CA ASN A 588 -25.91 -8.33 -31.76
C ASN A 588 -27.22 -9.10 -31.95
N GLY A 589 -27.14 -10.43 -32.06
CA GLY A 589 -28.30 -11.28 -32.30
C GLY A 589 -28.82 -11.28 -33.74
N SER A 590 -28.05 -10.78 -34.71
CA SER A 590 -28.43 -10.85 -36.13
C SER A 590 -27.71 -11.98 -36.88
N ILE A 591 -28.36 -12.52 -37.91
CA ILE A 591 -27.85 -13.55 -38.82
C ILE A 591 -28.13 -13.17 -40.29
N TYR A 592 -27.28 -13.60 -41.21
CA TYR A 592 -27.47 -13.43 -42.64
C TYR A 592 -27.30 -14.75 -43.41
N PRO A 593 -27.93 -14.93 -44.58
CA PRO A 593 -27.85 -16.18 -45.32
C PRO A 593 -26.42 -16.43 -45.83
N THR A 594 -25.92 -17.67 -45.73
CA THR A 594 -24.56 -18.00 -46.21
C THR A 594 -24.45 -18.05 -47.73
N VAL A 595 -25.59 -18.14 -48.42
CA VAL A 595 -25.69 -18.20 -49.88
C VAL A 595 -26.69 -17.14 -50.34
N LEU A 596 -26.41 -16.52 -51.49
CA LEU A 596 -27.32 -15.58 -52.15
C LEU A 596 -28.72 -16.19 -52.36
N MET A 597 -29.74 -15.51 -51.87
CA MET A 597 -31.14 -15.91 -52.09
C MET A 597 -31.65 -15.30 -53.39
N ASN A 598 -31.57 -16.06 -54.50
CA ASN A 598 -31.95 -15.56 -55.82
C ASN A 598 -33.47 -15.44 -56.03
N ASN A 599 -34.28 -16.14 -55.22
CA ASN A 599 -35.73 -16.22 -55.38
C ASN A 599 -36.45 -15.85 -54.07
N PHE A 600 -36.20 -14.66 -53.52
CA PHE A 600 -37.00 -14.21 -52.39
C PHE A 600 -38.44 -13.92 -52.87
N PRO A 601 -39.49 -14.42 -52.17
CA PRO A 601 -40.87 -14.19 -52.60
C PRO A 601 -41.15 -12.69 -52.73
N ASN A 602 -41.39 -12.24 -53.97
CA ASN A 602 -41.90 -10.91 -54.24
C ASN A 602 -43.42 -10.94 -54.02
N GLY A 603 -43.90 -10.35 -52.93
CA GLY A 603 -45.32 -10.10 -52.70
C GLY A 603 -45.86 -10.65 -51.39
N ASN A 604 -46.34 -9.72 -50.56
CA ASN A 604 -47.34 -9.82 -49.50
C ASN A 604 -47.24 -11.04 -48.59
N LYS A 605 -46.38 -10.89 -47.58
CA LYS A 605 -46.20 -11.77 -46.42
C LYS A 605 -45.43 -13.06 -46.69
N PHE A 606 -44.36 -13.24 -45.94
CA PHE A 606 -43.63 -14.51 -45.84
C PHE A 606 -43.55 -14.94 -44.38
N THR A 607 -43.59 -16.24 -44.13
CA THR A 607 -43.50 -16.81 -42.79
C THR A 607 -42.11 -17.35 -42.53
N VAL A 608 -41.50 -16.91 -41.44
CA VAL A 608 -40.16 -17.29 -41.02
C VAL A 608 -40.22 -18.07 -39.73
N SER A 609 -39.48 -19.16 -39.66
CA SER A 609 -39.08 -19.77 -38.39
C SER A 609 -37.63 -20.23 -38.46
N ILE A 610 -37.02 -20.45 -37.31
CA ILE A 610 -35.62 -20.84 -37.20
C ILE A 610 -35.52 -22.08 -36.31
N ASN A 611 -34.67 -23.03 -36.71
CA ASN A 611 -34.32 -24.20 -35.92
C ASN A 611 -32.91 -24.04 -35.36
N VAL A 612 -32.80 -24.00 -34.04
CA VAL A 612 -31.54 -23.87 -33.33
C VAL A 612 -31.43 -25.00 -32.31
N GLY A 613 -30.43 -25.87 -32.47
CA GLY A 613 -30.20 -26.99 -31.53
C GLY A 613 -31.36 -27.98 -31.42
N GLY A 614 -32.16 -28.13 -32.48
CA GLY A 614 -33.36 -28.99 -32.49
C GLY A 614 -34.62 -28.32 -31.95
N VAL A 615 -34.55 -27.06 -31.50
CA VAL A 615 -35.70 -26.28 -31.03
C VAL A 615 -36.15 -25.34 -32.15
N GLN A 616 -37.41 -25.47 -32.56
CA GLN A 616 -38.03 -24.60 -33.56
C GLN A 616 -38.61 -23.35 -32.90
N SER A 617 -38.32 -22.17 -33.45
CA SER A 617 -38.99 -20.94 -33.05
C SER A 617 -40.48 -20.98 -33.42
N LYS A 618 -41.26 -20.08 -32.82
CA LYS A 618 -42.59 -19.74 -33.36
C LYS A 618 -42.45 -19.25 -34.80
N ASN A 619 -43.46 -19.55 -35.62
CA ASN A 619 -43.59 -18.97 -36.95
C ASN A 619 -43.92 -17.47 -36.80
N VAL A 620 -43.14 -16.63 -37.47
CA VAL A 620 -43.34 -15.18 -37.53
C VAL A 620 -43.63 -14.80 -38.97
N THR A 621 -44.80 -14.19 -39.22
CA THR A 621 -45.15 -13.69 -40.54
C THR A 621 -44.75 -12.22 -40.65
N PHE A 622 -43.91 -11.94 -41.63
CA PHE A 622 -43.42 -10.61 -41.95
C PHE A 622 -44.05 -10.11 -43.23
N ASP A 623 -44.51 -8.86 -43.24
CA ASP A 623 -45.00 -8.20 -44.44
C ASP A 623 -43.88 -7.38 -45.07
N LEU A 624 -43.54 -7.69 -46.32
CA LEU A 624 -42.62 -6.88 -47.11
C LEU A 624 -43.44 -5.76 -47.74
N ASP A 625 -43.81 -4.76 -46.93
CA ASP A 625 -44.58 -3.62 -47.43
C ASP A 625 -43.76 -2.91 -48.51
N SER A 626 -44.21 -3.04 -49.75
CA SER A 626 -43.55 -2.50 -50.93
C SER A 626 -43.71 -0.99 -51.07
N SER A 627 -44.45 -0.34 -50.15
CA SER A 627 -44.85 1.06 -50.28
C SER A 627 -43.85 2.10 -49.78
N SER A 628 -42.74 1.74 -49.12
CA SER A 628 -41.67 2.69 -48.78
C SER A 628 -40.46 2.51 -49.71
N GLY A 629 -40.42 3.28 -50.81
CA GLY A 629 -39.32 3.30 -51.79
C GLY A 629 -38.00 3.91 -51.29
N GLY A 630 -37.55 3.57 -50.07
CA GLY A 630 -36.29 4.01 -49.47
C GLY A 630 -35.49 2.81 -48.97
N SER A 631 -34.17 2.83 -49.21
CA SER A 631 -33.21 1.81 -48.82
C SER A 631 -33.38 1.39 -47.35
N SER A 632 -33.55 0.08 -47.10
CA SER A 632 -33.78 -0.56 -45.79
C SER A 632 -35.20 -0.38 -45.21
N THR A 633 -36.05 -1.40 -45.37
CA THR A 633 -37.26 -1.57 -44.57
C THR A 633 -36.94 -2.41 -43.34
N THR A 634 -37.33 -1.93 -42.15
CA THR A 634 -37.33 -2.71 -40.90
C THR A 634 -38.79 -2.90 -40.51
N ALA A 635 -39.26 -4.14 -40.47
CA ALA A 635 -40.63 -4.45 -40.06
C ALA A 635 -40.64 -5.37 -38.83
N GLY A 636 -41.57 -5.10 -37.91
CA GLY A 636 -41.82 -5.93 -36.73
C GLY A 636 -42.79 -7.08 -37.02
N PRO A 637 -42.96 -8.03 -36.08
CA PRO A 637 -43.90 -9.13 -36.21
C PRO A 637 -45.34 -8.61 -36.30
N THR A 638 -46.14 -9.13 -37.22
CA THR A 638 -47.60 -8.94 -37.18
C THR A 638 -48.20 -10.00 -36.26
N THR A 639 -48.45 -9.64 -35.00
CA THR A 639 -49.18 -10.54 -34.08
C THR A 639 -50.56 -10.80 -34.68
N ALA A 640 -51.00 -12.06 -34.71
CA ALA A 640 -52.34 -12.45 -35.16
C ALA A 640 -53.42 -11.83 -34.25
N GLY A 641 -53.77 -10.59 -34.54
CA GLY A 641 -54.72 -9.76 -33.81
C GLY A 641 -54.79 -8.42 -34.54
N SER A 642 -55.89 -8.19 -35.23
CA SER A 642 -56.13 -7.07 -36.14
C SER A 642 -55.67 -5.72 -35.55
N THR A 643 -54.67 -5.09 -36.16
CA THR A 643 -54.40 -3.66 -35.96
C THR A 643 -54.85 -2.92 -37.20
N THR A 644 -56.04 -2.34 -37.12
CA THR A 644 -56.52 -1.30 -38.03
C THR A 644 -55.58 -0.11 -37.94
N ALA A 645 -55.16 0.41 -39.09
CA ALA A 645 -54.27 1.56 -39.23
C ALA A 645 -54.84 2.79 -38.49
N GLY A 646 -54.33 3.05 -37.29
CA GLY A 646 -54.64 4.25 -36.52
C GLY A 646 -53.61 5.34 -36.81
N SER A 647 -54.07 6.39 -37.45
CA SER A 647 -53.34 7.63 -37.73
C SER A 647 -52.57 8.14 -36.50
N THR A 648 -51.33 8.53 -36.75
CA THR A 648 -50.45 9.32 -35.88
C THR A 648 -51.22 10.32 -35.03
N THR A 649 -51.44 9.97 -33.77
CA THR A 649 -51.80 10.93 -32.72
C THR A 649 -50.71 10.87 -31.68
N SER A 650 -49.94 11.96 -31.64
CA SER A 650 -49.00 12.32 -30.59
C SER A 650 -49.69 12.21 -29.23
N VAL A 651 -49.37 11.18 -28.45
CA VAL A 651 -49.81 11.09 -27.06
C VAL A 651 -48.67 11.57 -26.17
N THR A 652 -48.90 12.76 -25.64
CA THR A 652 -48.17 13.44 -24.58
C THR A 652 -48.04 12.53 -23.36
N SER A 653 -46.81 12.49 -22.83
CA SER A 653 -46.41 11.81 -21.60
C SER A 653 -47.35 12.10 -20.43
N GLY A 654 -48.11 11.09 -20.02
CA GLY A 654 -48.99 11.10 -18.87
C GLY A 654 -48.45 10.19 -17.77
N SER A 655 -48.11 10.81 -16.65
CA SER A 655 -47.64 10.31 -15.37
C SER A 655 -48.49 9.23 -14.69
N GLY A 656 -47.80 8.30 -14.04
CA GLY A 656 -48.31 7.30 -13.10
C GLY A 656 -47.55 5.99 -13.28
N SER A 657 -47.08 5.25 -12.29
CA SER A 657 -47.11 5.37 -10.84
C SER A 657 -46.04 4.39 -10.32
N THR A 658 -45.25 4.86 -9.37
CA THR A 658 -44.27 4.16 -8.52
C THR A 658 -44.63 2.71 -8.17
N ILE A 659 -43.84 1.74 -8.66
CA ILE A 659 -43.60 0.47 -7.97
C ILE A 659 -42.10 0.39 -7.70
N GLY A 660 -41.75 0.50 -6.43
CA GLY A 660 -40.38 0.49 -5.93
C GLY A 660 -39.71 -0.86 -6.14
N GLY A 661 -38.75 -0.89 -7.05
CA GLY A 661 -37.69 -1.90 -7.10
C GLY A 661 -36.39 -1.13 -7.26
N SER A 662 -35.55 -1.13 -6.23
CA SER A 662 -34.25 -0.47 -6.26
C SER A 662 -33.33 -1.19 -7.24
N THR A 663 -33.41 -0.86 -8.51
CA THR A 663 -32.35 -1.14 -9.47
C THR A 663 -31.25 -0.10 -9.26
N THR A 664 -30.24 -0.47 -8.48
CA THR A 664 -28.94 0.19 -8.52
C THR A 664 -28.39 0.01 -9.93
N SER A 665 -28.60 1.03 -10.76
CA SER A 665 -27.94 1.21 -12.04
C SER A 665 -26.45 1.45 -11.80
N SER A 666 -25.67 0.38 -11.76
CA SER A 666 -24.22 0.50 -11.94
C SER A 666 -23.97 0.87 -13.39
N SER A 667 -23.78 2.16 -13.65
CA SER A 667 -23.20 2.66 -14.89
C SER A 667 -21.80 2.04 -15.02
N GLN A 668 -21.67 1.01 -15.85
CA GLN A 668 -20.37 0.54 -16.33
C GLN A 668 -19.81 1.63 -17.24
N THR A 669 -19.01 2.51 -16.65
CA THR A 669 -18.07 3.35 -17.39
C THR A 669 -17.08 2.41 -18.04
N THR A 670 -17.14 2.29 -19.36
CA THR A 670 -16.12 1.64 -20.18
C THR A 670 -14.82 2.44 -20.06
N SER A 671 -14.02 2.15 -19.03
CA SER A 671 -12.62 2.58 -19.03
C SER A 671 -11.84 1.61 -19.90
N SER A 672 -11.27 2.17 -20.95
CA SER A 672 -10.31 1.54 -21.86
C SER A 672 -9.22 0.84 -21.06
N LYS A 673 -9.16 -0.47 -21.25
CA LYS A 673 -8.15 -1.40 -20.75
C LYS A 673 -6.78 -1.01 -21.32
N SER A 674 -6.05 -0.12 -20.65
CA SER A 674 -4.60 -0.01 -20.84
C SER A 674 -3.97 -1.17 -20.08
N SER A 675 -3.34 -2.07 -20.82
CA SER A 675 -2.50 -3.14 -20.32
C SER A 675 -1.32 -2.56 -19.55
N SER A 676 -1.46 -2.36 -18.23
CA SER A 676 -0.30 -2.26 -17.34
C SER A 676 0.06 -3.68 -16.94
N THR A 677 1.18 -4.16 -17.46
CA THR A 677 1.88 -5.37 -17.05
C THR A 677 1.99 -5.44 -15.53
N ASP A 678 1.56 -6.57 -14.98
CA ASP A 678 1.82 -6.99 -13.60
C ASP A 678 3.32 -6.96 -13.32
N ASP A 679 3.80 -5.91 -12.66
CA ASP A 679 5.08 -5.94 -11.95
C ASP A 679 4.85 -6.70 -10.64
N SER A 680 5.09 -8.00 -10.71
CA SER A 680 5.22 -8.89 -9.57
C SER A 680 6.27 -8.32 -8.62
N SER A 681 5.82 -7.78 -7.50
CA SER A 681 6.66 -7.36 -6.37
C SER A 681 7.23 -8.59 -5.68
N ASN A 682 8.34 -9.09 -6.22
CA ASN A 682 9.27 -9.93 -5.48
C ASN A 682 9.88 -9.07 -4.37
N HIS A 683 9.42 -9.32 -3.13
CA HIS A 683 10.13 -8.89 -1.93
C HIS A 683 11.56 -9.45 -1.97
N PRO A 684 12.61 -8.61 -1.97
CA PRO A 684 13.96 -9.11 -1.85
C PRO A 684 14.16 -9.57 -0.41
N SER A 685 14.12 -10.88 -0.22
CA SER A 685 14.67 -11.54 0.94
C SER A 685 16.14 -11.11 1.07
N SER A 686 16.39 -10.39 2.15
CA SER A 686 17.69 -10.02 2.67
C SER A 686 18.55 -11.27 2.91
N SER A 687 19.46 -11.60 1.98
CA SER A 687 20.75 -12.28 2.24
C SER A 687 21.33 -12.85 0.95
N SER A 688 21.86 -12.00 0.09
CA SER A 688 22.93 -12.42 -0.84
C SER A 688 23.75 -11.19 -1.19
N ILE A 689 24.71 -10.90 -0.32
CA ILE A 689 25.82 -10.00 -0.62
C ILE A 689 26.46 -10.54 -1.89
N LEU A 690 26.36 -9.77 -2.98
CA LEU A 690 27.12 -9.99 -4.20
C LEU A 690 28.61 -10.05 -3.84
N ASN A 691 29.16 -11.26 -3.80
CA ASN A 691 30.60 -11.52 -3.82
C ASN A 691 31.18 -11.44 -5.24
N VAL A 692 30.56 -10.64 -6.11
CA VAL A 692 31.02 -10.40 -7.49
C VAL A 692 31.65 -9.01 -7.54
N SER A 693 32.88 -8.91 -7.04
CA SER A 693 33.73 -7.74 -7.31
C SER A 693 35.21 -8.05 -7.16
N LEU A 694 35.60 -8.99 -6.28
CA LEU A 694 37.02 -9.26 -6.07
C LEU A 694 37.69 -9.97 -7.25
N ILE A 695 37.00 -10.90 -7.92
CA ILE A 695 37.59 -11.67 -9.03
C ILE A 695 37.72 -10.81 -10.30
N SER A 696 36.70 -10.03 -10.66
CA SER A 696 36.77 -9.13 -11.82
C SER A 696 37.81 -8.01 -11.63
N PHE A 697 38.00 -7.52 -10.40
CA PHE A 697 39.04 -6.56 -10.09
C PHE A 697 40.44 -7.16 -10.20
N ILE A 698 40.62 -8.43 -9.79
CA ILE A 698 41.89 -9.16 -9.99
C ILE A 698 42.16 -9.39 -11.48
N PHE A 699 41.16 -9.74 -12.29
CA PHE A 699 41.35 -9.91 -13.74
C PHE A 699 41.71 -8.60 -14.46
N LEU A 700 41.12 -7.46 -14.04
CA LEU A 700 41.50 -6.15 -14.56
C LEU A 700 42.94 -5.78 -14.19
N ILE A 701 43.36 -6.05 -12.95
CA ILE A 701 44.76 -5.83 -12.52
C ILE A 701 45.73 -6.73 -13.30
N ILE A 702 45.39 -8.00 -13.52
CA ILE A 702 46.25 -8.91 -14.29
C ILE A 702 46.33 -8.48 -15.76
N ALA A 703 45.21 -8.06 -16.36
CA ALA A 703 45.20 -7.57 -17.74
C ALA A 703 46.04 -6.29 -17.91
N SER A 704 46.02 -5.38 -16.92
CA SER A 704 46.85 -4.17 -16.93
C SER A 704 48.33 -4.40 -16.61
N ILE A 705 48.70 -5.57 -16.09
CA ILE A 705 50.10 -5.95 -15.86
C ILE A 705 50.69 -6.72 -17.06
N ILE A 706 49.84 -7.33 -17.89
CA ILE A 706 50.27 -8.09 -19.08
C ILE A 706 50.40 -7.20 -20.33
N ILE A 707 49.72 -6.04 -20.36
CA ILE A 707 49.94 -4.97 -21.35
C ILE A 707 51.01 -4.03 -20.81
#